data_AF-A0A010RZP2-F1
#
_entry.id   AF-A0A010RZP2-F1
#
_cell.length_a   1.000
_cell.length_b   1.000
_cell.length_c   1.000
_cell.angle_alpha   90.00
_cell.angle_beta   90.00
_cell.angle_gamma   90.00
#
_symmetry.space_group_name_H-M   'P 1'
#
loop_
_entity.id
_entity.type
_entity.pdbx_description
1 polymer ?
#
loop_
_entity_poly.entity_id
_entity_poly.type
_entity_poly.pdbx_seq_one_letter_code
_entity_poly.pdbx_strand_id
1 'polypeptide(L)'
;MGSLPLNPDVLVVGAGPVGLFAALRLAKAGVNVTMVEKDSGLSQLPRACMFYPQPQFALAEAGIWDAIIKGGGFRSTGLDIRLPPVSDEEGGKKPGKIVGSFPKDPKHDPTGPPVRPPAISMLNMAQPELTKVLMEKATETGRVQILFNKELVSILDDGTNGSGAVTIAVKDLNTGQIEEHVASFLVGSDGGRSKTRSLLGISFPGHTWPEKLIATDVWLENTVDSPVTTTLLMEPVHYTIITPLTPPVKGEVTKWRLTFAVDPEELKTKTEKDLLSEKYISHHYERAWAGPRPLTYKVDRAATYTIHQRLASNLRRGRCLLAGDAAHVNNVIGGLGLSNCLMESVALSDALILILKEGKPVDPVLTMYSDERRQVFQFFIDPVSSWSSKIADENLHLDSISSELPNRIGAWRGLLPFGAWLDTWIFELWAWTGCKVHHVYAISNSYVWSPFVTKLEARLRFAELRFRVDQGSMSKSPRGKIPYIEITQSNQDQPTILSDTSLIIQRLVDDDVCPDLNEPLSPIARAQDAAIRALLEDKLAFYQSSERWQDNYETMRSGVMGAIPWPIQNLIGLLAYRGVTRTLYGQGTGRFSSEELAEFRRDVWGHVNALLSETRLTAPSLQTPFWVLGGRNPSEADATVFGFIASGLGCAAAPDSKGIIKGYPVLVDYAKRIHNVYFEDYARWDEDA
;
A
#
# COMPACT_ATOMS: atom_id res chain seq x y z
N MET A 1 -20.70 -44.12 -3.67
CA MET A 1 -19.55 -43.24 -3.95
C MET A 1 -18.46 -44.12 -4.53
N GLY A 2 -18.09 -43.93 -5.80
CA GLY A 2 -17.01 -44.71 -6.42
C GLY A 2 -15.67 -44.32 -5.80
N SER A 3 -14.82 -45.30 -5.51
CA SER A 3 -13.44 -45.05 -5.08
C SER A 3 -12.71 -44.23 -6.15
N LEU A 4 -12.11 -43.10 -5.74
CA LEU A 4 -11.22 -42.30 -6.59
C LEU A 4 -10.03 -43.15 -7.07
N PRO A 5 -9.40 -42.80 -8.20
CA PRO A 5 -8.26 -43.56 -8.74
C PRO A 5 -7.14 -43.70 -7.70
N LEU A 6 -6.46 -44.85 -7.72
CA LEU A 6 -5.35 -45.18 -6.81
C LEU A 6 -4.21 -44.14 -6.83
N ASN A 7 -4.07 -43.39 -7.93
CA ASN A 7 -3.09 -42.33 -8.10
C ASN A 7 -3.81 -40.98 -8.35
N PRO A 8 -3.84 -40.05 -7.37
CA PRO A 8 -4.42 -38.73 -7.58
C PRO A 8 -3.55 -37.88 -8.51
N ASP A 9 -4.15 -36.89 -9.19
CA ASP A 9 -3.38 -35.93 -9.98
C ASP A 9 -2.52 -35.05 -9.05
N VAL A 10 -3.09 -34.65 -7.91
CA VAL A 10 -2.42 -33.80 -6.91
C VAL A 10 -2.66 -34.36 -5.51
N LEU A 11 -1.59 -34.53 -4.73
CA LEU A 11 -1.68 -34.80 -3.30
C LEU A 11 -1.42 -33.52 -2.50
N VAL A 12 -2.32 -33.17 -1.58
CA VAL A 12 -2.20 -32.00 -0.70
C VAL A 12 -1.95 -32.45 0.73
N VAL A 13 -0.95 -31.88 1.39
CA VAL A 13 -0.61 -32.15 2.79
C VAL A 13 -1.13 -30.98 3.63
N GLY A 14 -2.04 -31.28 4.56
CA GLY A 14 -2.73 -30.32 5.41
C GLY A 14 -4.14 -29.95 4.91
N ALA A 15 -5.15 -30.19 5.74
CA ALA A 15 -6.55 -29.81 5.51
C ALA A 15 -6.90 -28.45 6.15
N GLY A 16 -5.94 -27.51 6.11
CA GLY A 16 -6.17 -26.11 6.46
C GLY A 16 -6.96 -25.36 5.38
N PRO A 17 -7.36 -24.10 5.64
CA PRO A 17 -8.13 -23.30 4.68
C PRO A 17 -7.42 -23.11 3.34
N VAL A 18 -6.08 -23.02 3.35
CA VAL A 18 -5.26 -22.88 2.14
C VAL A 18 -5.33 -24.14 1.27
N GLY A 19 -5.02 -25.30 1.86
CA GLY A 19 -5.08 -26.58 1.16
C GLY A 19 -6.48 -26.91 0.64
N LEU A 20 -7.52 -26.68 1.46
CA LEU A 20 -8.91 -26.93 1.09
C LEU A 20 -9.39 -26.00 -0.03
N PHE A 21 -9.00 -24.72 0.00
CA PHE A 21 -9.38 -23.78 -1.05
C PHE A 21 -8.68 -24.13 -2.37
N ALA A 22 -7.39 -24.49 -2.32
CA ALA A 22 -6.67 -24.97 -3.49
C ALA A 22 -7.30 -26.26 -4.06
N ALA A 23 -7.64 -27.22 -3.20
CA ALA A 23 -8.29 -28.47 -3.59
C ALA A 23 -9.66 -28.23 -4.24
N LEU A 24 -10.49 -27.33 -3.69
CA LEU A 24 -11.76 -26.94 -4.28
C LEU A 24 -11.59 -26.37 -5.69
N ARG A 25 -10.65 -25.44 -5.91
CA ARG A 25 -10.41 -24.83 -7.22
C ARG A 25 -9.92 -25.87 -8.24
N LEU A 26 -8.98 -26.73 -7.84
CA LEU A 26 -8.48 -27.83 -8.67
C LEU A 26 -9.60 -28.80 -9.05
N ALA A 27 -10.43 -29.20 -8.08
CA ALA A 27 -11.55 -30.11 -8.31
C ALA A 27 -12.60 -29.53 -9.26
N LYS A 28 -12.90 -28.22 -9.16
CA LYS A 28 -13.78 -27.53 -10.11
C LYS A 28 -13.21 -27.48 -11.53
N ALA A 29 -11.88 -27.46 -11.67
CA ALA A 29 -11.21 -27.61 -12.96
C ALA A 29 -11.10 -29.07 -13.44
N GLY A 30 -11.66 -30.04 -12.69
CA GLY A 30 -11.67 -31.45 -13.05
C GLY A 30 -10.37 -32.20 -12.72
N VAL A 31 -9.59 -31.72 -11.75
CA VAL A 31 -8.39 -32.39 -11.20
C VAL A 31 -8.79 -33.23 -9.98
N ASN A 32 -8.31 -34.47 -9.89
CA ASN A 32 -8.52 -35.33 -8.72
C ASN A 32 -7.50 -35.01 -7.62
N VAL A 33 -7.99 -34.74 -6.42
CA VAL A 33 -7.16 -34.32 -5.29
C VAL A 33 -7.34 -35.27 -4.12
N THR A 34 -6.23 -35.79 -3.61
CA THR A 34 -6.20 -36.47 -2.31
C THR A 34 -5.51 -35.58 -1.30
N MET A 35 -6.15 -35.37 -0.15
CA MET A 35 -5.60 -34.59 0.95
C MET A 35 -5.27 -35.51 2.11
N VAL A 36 -4.12 -35.29 2.74
CA VAL A 36 -3.75 -35.97 3.99
C VAL A 36 -3.65 -34.95 5.12
N GLU A 37 -4.25 -35.26 6.26
CA GLU A 37 -4.24 -34.44 7.46
C GLU A 37 -3.85 -35.31 8.65
N LYS A 38 -2.89 -34.85 9.44
CA LYS A 38 -2.39 -35.61 10.60
C LYS A 38 -3.36 -35.55 11.77
N ASP A 39 -4.10 -34.45 11.91
CA ASP A 39 -5.07 -34.32 12.98
C ASP A 39 -6.30 -35.21 12.66
N SER A 40 -7.06 -35.59 13.68
CA SER A 40 -8.25 -36.44 13.53
C SER A 40 -9.46 -35.67 12.96
N GLY A 41 -9.35 -34.35 12.82
CA GLY A 41 -10.40 -33.47 12.31
C GLY A 41 -9.89 -32.04 12.11
N LEU A 42 -10.79 -31.14 11.71
CA LEU A 42 -10.45 -29.74 11.47
C LEU A 42 -10.10 -28.99 12.76
N SER A 43 -9.05 -28.17 12.72
CA SER A 43 -8.61 -27.36 13.86
C SER A 43 -9.70 -26.40 14.34
N GLN A 44 -9.91 -26.36 15.65
CA GLN A 44 -10.87 -25.48 16.33
C GLN A 44 -10.20 -24.28 17.02
N LEU A 45 -8.89 -24.07 16.81
CA LEU A 45 -8.16 -23.01 17.49
C LEU A 45 -8.61 -21.60 17.01
N PRO A 46 -8.65 -20.60 17.91
CA PRO A 46 -9.00 -19.23 17.56
C PRO A 46 -7.89 -18.54 16.75
N ARG A 47 -7.80 -18.84 15.45
CA ARG A 47 -6.83 -18.27 14.50
C ARG A 47 -7.39 -17.09 13.70
N ALA A 48 -7.24 -17.03 12.38
CA ALA A 48 -7.76 -15.93 11.58
C ALA A 48 -9.29 -15.82 11.71
N CYS A 49 -9.83 -14.60 11.59
CA CYS A 49 -11.27 -14.36 11.68
C CYS A 49 -11.79 -13.22 10.79
N MET A 50 -10.88 -12.57 10.06
CA MET A 50 -11.16 -11.38 9.28
C MET A 50 -10.35 -11.43 7.99
N PHE A 51 -11.00 -11.12 6.86
CA PHE A 51 -10.40 -11.21 5.52
C PHE A 51 -10.62 -9.95 4.70
N TYR A 52 -9.57 -9.47 4.05
CA TYR A 52 -9.61 -8.30 3.15
C TYR A 52 -10.48 -8.55 1.91
N PRO A 53 -10.78 -7.51 1.10
CA PRO A 53 -11.60 -7.66 -0.10
C PRO A 53 -11.10 -8.69 -1.11
N GLN A 54 -9.78 -8.85 -1.31
CA GLN A 54 -9.23 -9.70 -2.37
C GLN A 54 -9.64 -11.19 -2.22
N PRO A 55 -9.46 -11.83 -1.04
CA PRO A 55 -10.01 -13.16 -0.79
C PRO A 55 -11.52 -13.29 -1.03
N GLN A 56 -12.30 -12.24 -0.75
CA GLN A 56 -13.75 -12.28 -0.93
C GLN A 56 -14.11 -12.44 -2.41
N PHE A 57 -13.43 -11.71 -3.30
CA PHE A 57 -13.57 -11.90 -4.74
C PHE A 57 -13.21 -13.34 -5.17
N ALA A 58 -12.10 -13.87 -4.66
CA ALA A 58 -11.69 -15.23 -4.97
C ALA A 58 -12.71 -16.29 -4.50
N LEU A 59 -13.29 -16.13 -3.31
CA LEU A 59 -14.35 -17.01 -2.79
C LEU A 59 -15.65 -16.90 -3.62
N ALA A 60 -15.98 -15.69 -4.08
CA ALA A 60 -17.14 -15.45 -4.94
C ALA A 60 -16.96 -16.03 -6.35
N GLU A 61 -15.80 -15.85 -6.96
CA GLU A 61 -15.42 -16.46 -8.25
C GLU A 61 -15.38 -17.98 -8.16
N ALA A 62 -14.96 -18.52 -7.01
CA ALA A 62 -15.07 -19.95 -6.73
C ALA A 62 -16.52 -20.40 -6.50
N GLY A 63 -17.54 -19.53 -6.59
CA GLY A 63 -18.95 -19.87 -6.51
C GLY A 63 -19.39 -20.40 -5.14
N ILE A 64 -18.73 -19.96 -4.06
CA ILE A 64 -19.06 -20.39 -2.69
C ILE A 64 -19.48 -19.23 -1.78
N TRP A 65 -19.67 -18.03 -2.32
CA TRP A 65 -20.08 -16.86 -1.52
C TRP A 65 -21.33 -17.11 -0.69
N ASP A 66 -22.38 -17.65 -1.30
CA ASP A 66 -23.63 -17.94 -0.57
C ASP A 66 -23.43 -18.97 0.54
N ALA A 67 -22.52 -19.94 0.35
CA ALA A 67 -22.17 -20.92 1.37
C ALA A 67 -21.36 -20.28 2.51
N ILE A 68 -20.51 -19.29 2.22
CA ILE A 68 -19.80 -18.50 3.23
C ILE A 68 -20.80 -17.73 4.08
N ILE A 69 -21.77 -17.04 3.46
CA ILE A 69 -22.80 -16.28 4.19
C ILE A 69 -23.68 -17.23 5.03
N LYS A 70 -24.15 -18.34 4.45
CA LYS A 70 -24.93 -19.36 5.17
C LYS A 70 -24.14 -20.01 6.30
N GLY A 71 -22.82 -20.12 6.16
CA GLY A 71 -21.90 -20.60 7.19
C GLY A 71 -21.65 -19.62 8.33
N GLY A 72 -22.29 -18.45 8.32
CA GLY A 72 -22.18 -17.42 9.36
C GLY A 72 -21.18 -16.31 9.04
N GLY A 73 -20.60 -16.30 7.83
CA GLY A 73 -19.78 -15.18 7.38
C GLY A 73 -20.63 -13.95 7.08
N PHE A 74 -20.10 -12.77 7.39
CA PHE A 74 -20.75 -11.50 7.06
C PHE A 74 -19.71 -10.41 6.82
N ARG A 75 -20.09 -9.41 6.03
CA ARG A 75 -19.27 -8.23 5.78
C ARG A 75 -19.41 -7.23 6.92
N SER A 76 -18.29 -6.62 7.33
CA SER A 76 -18.23 -5.45 8.21
C SER A 76 -17.82 -4.20 7.43
N THR A 77 -18.03 -3.01 8.00
CA THR A 77 -17.85 -1.71 7.32
C THR A 77 -16.40 -1.23 7.20
N GLY A 78 -15.43 -2.00 7.68
CA GLY A 78 -14.00 -1.69 7.55
C GLY A 78 -13.22 -1.91 8.84
N LEU A 79 -12.10 -1.20 8.95
CA LEU A 79 -11.19 -1.24 10.10
C LEU A 79 -10.98 0.17 10.67
N ASP A 80 -11.19 0.31 11.98
CA ASP A 80 -10.92 1.54 12.73
C ASP A 80 -9.72 1.33 13.67
N ILE A 81 -8.86 2.34 13.78
CA ILE A 81 -7.79 2.43 14.76
C ILE A 81 -8.26 3.37 15.87
N ARG A 82 -8.27 2.90 17.11
CA ARG A 82 -8.80 3.62 18.26
C ARG A 82 -7.81 3.67 19.41
N LEU A 83 -7.91 4.71 20.22
CA LEU A 83 -7.33 4.73 21.55
C LEU A 83 -8.12 3.81 22.51
N PRO A 84 -7.53 3.39 23.64
CA PRO A 84 -8.23 2.56 24.63
C PRO A 84 -9.52 3.22 25.16
N PRO A 85 -10.51 2.42 25.59
CA PRO A 85 -11.72 2.94 26.25
C PRO A 85 -11.40 3.78 27.50
N VAL A 86 -12.18 4.83 27.70
CA VAL A 86 -12.05 5.76 28.85
C VAL A 86 -13.29 5.70 29.72
N SER A 87 -13.20 6.19 30.96
CA SER A 87 -14.35 6.30 31.87
C SER A 87 -15.51 7.03 31.21
N ASP A 88 -16.74 6.54 31.43
CA ASP A 88 -17.96 7.23 31.03
C ASP A 88 -18.53 8.15 32.13
N GLU A 89 -17.85 8.27 33.28
CA GLU A 89 -18.26 9.03 34.48
C GLU A 89 -19.46 8.43 35.25
N GLU A 90 -20.09 7.37 34.72
CA GLU A 90 -21.23 6.66 35.32
C GLU A 90 -20.82 5.28 35.90
N GLY A 91 -19.51 5.03 35.97
CA GLY A 91 -18.92 3.79 36.51
C GLY A 91 -18.61 2.73 35.45
N GLY A 92 -18.84 3.01 34.17
CA GLY A 92 -18.48 2.16 33.03
C GLY A 92 -17.33 2.74 32.18
N LYS A 93 -17.25 2.29 30.93
CA LYS A 93 -16.31 2.82 29.93
C LYS A 93 -16.99 3.10 28.59
N LYS A 94 -16.66 4.23 27.98
CA LYS A 94 -17.04 4.56 26.60
C LYS A 94 -15.91 4.24 25.61
N PRO A 95 -16.22 3.95 24.33
CA PRO A 95 -15.20 3.68 23.32
C PRO A 95 -14.20 4.84 23.19
N GLY A 96 -12.91 4.51 23.06
CA GLY A 96 -11.88 5.52 22.83
C GLY A 96 -12.00 6.17 21.45
N LYS A 97 -11.32 7.32 21.31
CA LYS A 97 -11.31 8.15 20.09
C LYS A 97 -10.76 7.37 18.90
N ILE A 98 -11.41 7.51 17.74
CA ILE A 98 -10.89 7.03 16.45
C ILE A 98 -9.72 7.94 16.03
N VAL A 99 -8.55 7.36 15.79
CA VAL A 99 -7.34 8.06 15.34
C VAL A 99 -7.00 7.73 13.89
N GLY A 100 -7.57 6.67 13.34
CA GLY A 100 -7.45 6.30 11.92
C GLY A 100 -8.60 5.41 11.48
N SER A 101 -8.97 5.46 10.21
CA SER A 101 -10.02 4.62 9.65
C SER A 101 -9.75 4.35 8.18
N PHE A 102 -10.00 3.13 7.73
CA PHE A 102 -9.98 2.79 6.32
C PHE A 102 -11.27 3.28 5.61
N PRO A 103 -11.24 3.59 4.30
CA PRO A 103 -12.43 4.03 3.57
C PRO A 103 -13.57 3.00 3.69
N LYS A 104 -14.68 3.41 4.30
CA LYS A 104 -15.82 2.52 4.59
C LYS A 104 -16.71 2.34 3.37
N ASP A 105 -17.41 1.21 3.30
CA ASP A 105 -18.45 0.96 2.31
C ASP A 105 -19.72 1.80 2.64
N PRO A 106 -20.08 2.82 1.82
CA PRO A 106 -21.24 3.67 2.10
C PRO A 106 -22.57 2.95 1.84
N LYS A 107 -22.57 1.81 1.12
CA LYS A 107 -23.76 1.00 0.80
C LYS A 107 -23.71 -0.34 1.50
N HIS A 108 -23.21 -0.34 2.74
CA HIS A 108 -22.95 -1.53 3.52
C HIS A 108 -24.11 -2.54 3.47
N ASP A 109 -23.80 -3.74 2.96
CA ASP A 109 -24.69 -4.90 2.99
C ASP A 109 -23.91 -6.08 3.58
N PRO A 110 -24.23 -6.52 4.82
CA PRO A 110 -23.52 -7.62 5.49
C PRO A 110 -23.52 -8.94 4.71
N THR A 111 -24.51 -9.15 3.84
CA THR A 111 -24.68 -10.40 3.07
C THR A 111 -24.38 -10.25 1.59
N GLY A 112 -24.31 -9.00 1.12
CA GLY A 112 -24.09 -8.65 -0.27
C GLY A 112 -22.71 -9.07 -0.79
N PRO A 113 -22.51 -9.00 -2.12
CA PRO A 113 -21.29 -9.44 -2.77
C PRO A 113 -20.06 -8.61 -2.36
N PRO A 114 -18.84 -9.10 -2.66
CA PRO A 114 -17.60 -8.37 -2.41
C PRO A 114 -17.58 -6.97 -3.04
N VAL A 115 -17.03 -5.99 -2.34
CA VAL A 115 -16.97 -4.59 -2.79
C VAL A 115 -15.61 -4.24 -3.35
N ARG A 116 -15.59 -3.54 -4.50
CA ARG A 116 -14.36 -3.10 -5.17
C ARG A 116 -13.75 -1.87 -4.48
N PRO A 117 -12.42 -1.74 -4.44
CA PRO A 117 -11.74 -0.53 -3.97
C PRO A 117 -12.23 0.75 -4.70
N PRO A 118 -12.21 1.93 -4.05
CA PRO A 118 -11.45 2.25 -2.84
C PRO A 118 -12.16 1.93 -1.51
N ALA A 119 -13.45 1.58 -1.52
CA ALA A 119 -14.16 1.17 -0.31
C ALA A 119 -13.64 -0.19 0.18
N ILE A 120 -13.42 -0.31 1.48
CA ILE A 120 -12.96 -1.53 2.14
C ILE A 120 -14.11 -2.09 2.97
N SER A 121 -14.42 -3.35 2.72
CA SER A 121 -15.30 -4.16 3.54
C SER A 121 -14.56 -5.44 3.91
N MET A 122 -14.57 -5.79 5.19
CA MET A 122 -13.90 -7.00 5.67
C MET A 122 -14.92 -8.13 5.78
N LEU A 123 -14.56 -9.33 5.34
CA LEU A 123 -15.35 -10.53 5.64
C LEU A 123 -14.95 -11.02 7.01
N ASN A 124 -15.90 -11.02 7.94
CA ASN A 124 -15.73 -11.56 9.27
C ASN A 124 -16.32 -12.96 9.31
N MET A 125 -15.47 -13.93 9.63
CA MET A 125 -15.82 -15.33 9.77
C MET A 125 -14.65 -16.04 10.46
N ALA A 126 -14.90 -16.74 11.56
CA ALA A 126 -13.85 -17.48 12.22
C ALA A 126 -13.31 -18.61 11.31
N GLN A 127 -11.99 -18.84 11.39
CA GLN A 127 -11.30 -19.79 10.51
C GLN A 127 -11.88 -21.21 10.54
N PRO A 128 -12.30 -21.80 11.69
CA PRO A 128 -12.91 -23.13 11.71
C PRO A 128 -14.17 -23.21 10.85
N GLU A 129 -15.02 -22.18 10.86
CA GLU A 129 -16.24 -22.08 10.07
C GLU A 129 -15.91 -21.95 8.58
N LEU A 130 -14.95 -21.10 8.21
CA LEU A 130 -14.45 -21.02 6.83
C LEU A 130 -13.92 -22.37 6.34
N THR A 131 -13.11 -23.03 7.17
CA THR A 131 -12.47 -24.32 6.86
C THR A 131 -13.53 -25.40 6.67
N LYS A 132 -14.58 -25.41 7.50
CA LYS A 132 -15.73 -26.32 7.36
C LYS A 132 -16.45 -26.12 6.03
N VAL A 133 -16.79 -24.87 5.67
CA VAL A 133 -17.45 -24.58 4.37
C VAL A 133 -16.57 -25.01 3.21
N LEU A 134 -15.26 -24.73 3.24
CA LEU A 134 -14.34 -25.16 2.21
C LEU A 134 -14.26 -26.69 2.09
N MET A 135 -14.23 -27.41 3.21
CA MET A 135 -14.22 -28.87 3.23
C MET A 135 -15.49 -29.47 2.63
N GLU A 136 -16.66 -28.97 3.03
CA GLU A 136 -17.95 -29.39 2.49
C GLU A 136 -18.00 -29.14 0.98
N LYS A 137 -17.64 -27.93 0.52
CA LYS A 137 -17.65 -27.59 -0.90
C LYS A 137 -16.61 -28.34 -1.72
N ALA A 138 -15.44 -28.61 -1.17
CA ALA A 138 -14.41 -29.41 -1.84
C ALA A 138 -14.88 -30.86 -2.04
N THR A 139 -15.43 -31.48 -1.00
CA THR A 139 -15.89 -32.89 -1.05
C THR A 139 -17.16 -33.08 -1.88
N GLU A 140 -18.07 -32.11 -1.89
CA GLU A 140 -19.27 -32.08 -2.76
C GLU A 140 -18.94 -32.21 -4.26
N THR A 141 -17.74 -31.83 -4.68
CA THR A 141 -17.30 -31.98 -6.08
C THR A 141 -17.16 -33.43 -6.53
N GLY A 142 -17.06 -34.38 -5.58
CA GLY A 142 -16.76 -35.78 -5.83
C GLY A 142 -15.33 -36.07 -6.30
N ARG A 143 -14.45 -35.05 -6.35
CA ARG A 143 -13.05 -35.17 -6.81
C ARG A 143 -12.02 -34.91 -5.72
N VAL A 144 -12.45 -34.56 -4.51
CA VAL A 144 -11.58 -34.35 -3.36
C VAL A 144 -11.83 -35.44 -2.31
N GLN A 145 -10.78 -36.18 -1.98
CA GLN A 145 -10.76 -37.10 -0.84
C GLN A 145 -9.90 -36.51 0.27
N ILE A 146 -10.36 -36.61 1.52
CA ILE A 146 -9.59 -36.15 2.69
C ILE A 146 -9.37 -37.34 3.61
N LEU A 147 -8.11 -37.61 3.94
CA LEU A 147 -7.67 -38.69 4.80
C LEU A 147 -7.10 -38.09 6.10
N PHE A 148 -7.88 -38.14 7.18
CA PHE A 148 -7.44 -37.72 8.52
C PHE A 148 -6.58 -38.79 9.19
N ASN A 149 -5.85 -38.41 10.25
CA ASN A 149 -4.87 -39.27 10.93
C ASN A 149 -3.77 -39.81 10.01
N LYS A 150 -3.39 -39.02 8.99
CA LYS A 150 -2.37 -39.37 8.00
C LYS A 150 -1.23 -38.35 8.04
N GLU A 151 -0.04 -38.78 8.46
CA GLU A 151 1.14 -37.92 8.58
C GLU A 151 2.13 -38.15 7.44
N LEU A 152 2.59 -37.08 6.78
CA LEU A 152 3.65 -37.16 5.78
C LEU A 152 4.99 -37.60 6.40
N VAL A 153 5.62 -38.62 5.82
CA VAL A 153 6.89 -39.17 6.33
C VAL A 153 8.06 -38.89 5.40
N SER A 154 7.88 -39.11 4.09
CA SER A 154 8.92 -38.89 3.09
C SER A 154 8.34 -38.42 1.76
N ILE A 155 9.18 -37.72 1.00
CA ILE A 155 8.90 -37.25 -0.36
C ILE A 155 10.07 -37.72 -1.22
N LEU A 156 9.77 -38.43 -2.30
CA LEU A 156 10.73 -38.81 -3.32
C LEU A 156 10.23 -38.25 -4.66
N ASP A 157 10.91 -37.21 -5.11
CA ASP A 157 10.77 -36.67 -6.46
C ASP A 157 12.07 -37.02 -7.18
N ASP A 158 12.02 -37.96 -8.12
CA ASP A 158 13.23 -38.42 -8.81
C ASP A 158 13.86 -37.33 -9.68
N GLY A 159 13.14 -36.24 -9.96
CA GLY A 159 13.65 -35.07 -10.70
C GLY A 159 14.21 -35.40 -12.08
N THR A 160 14.05 -36.64 -12.55
CA THR A 160 14.49 -37.07 -13.86
C THR A 160 13.35 -36.83 -14.83
N ASN A 161 13.67 -36.26 -16.00
CA ASN A 161 12.72 -35.82 -17.02
C ASN A 161 11.82 -36.95 -17.62
N GLY A 162 11.71 -38.12 -16.99
CA GLY A 162 11.02 -39.31 -17.50
C GLY A 162 9.78 -39.78 -16.73
N SER A 163 9.67 -39.66 -15.39
CA SER A 163 8.58 -40.32 -14.64
C SER A 163 7.31 -39.48 -14.47
N GLY A 164 7.43 -38.15 -14.45
CA GLY A 164 6.27 -37.23 -14.40
C GLY A 164 5.48 -37.24 -13.08
N ALA A 165 5.99 -37.86 -12.02
CA ALA A 165 5.28 -38.06 -10.75
C ALA A 165 6.17 -37.92 -9.50
N VAL A 166 5.53 -37.83 -8.34
CA VAL A 166 6.14 -37.73 -7.00
C VAL A 166 5.64 -38.92 -6.17
N THR A 167 6.56 -39.64 -5.54
CA THR A 167 6.25 -40.72 -4.59
C THR A 167 6.26 -40.17 -3.16
N ILE A 168 5.19 -40.44 -2.43
CA ILE A 168 4.89 -39.81 -1.13
C ILE A 168 4.57 -40.91 -0.13
N ALA A 169 5.34 -41.03 0.95
CA ALA A 169 5.04 -41.96 2.02
C ALA A 169 4.28 -41.28 3.16
N VAL A 170 3.18 -41.89 3.57
CA VAL A 170 2.25 -41.38 4.58
C VAL A 170 2.06 -42.42 5.66
N LYS A 171 2.20 -42.04 6.93
CA LYS A 171 1.95 -42.89 8.09
C LYS A 171 0.52 -42.72 8.56
N ASP A 172 -0.19 -43.84 8.68
CA ASP A 172 -1.45 -43.91 9.41
C ASP A 172 -1.17 -43.83 10.91
N LEU A 173 -1.70 -42.80 11.57
CA LEU A 173 -1.48 -42.60 13.00
C LEU A 173 -2.34 -43.52 13.88
N ASN A 174 -3.37 -44.17 13.34
CA ASN A 174 -4.16 -45.17 14.06
C ASN A 174 -3.46 -46.54 14.07
N THR A 175 -2.85 -46.94 12.94
CA THR A 175 -2.26 -48.28 12.79
C THR A 175 -0.73 -48.28 12.87
N GLY A 176 -0.10 -47.13 12.67
CA GLY A 176 1.35 -46.98 12.54
C GLY A 176 1.92 -47.43 11.19
N GLN A 177 1.09 -47.95 10.29
CA GLN A 177 1.52 -48.43 8.97
C GLN A 177 1.90 -47.27 8.06
N ILE A 178 2.86 -47.51 7.16
CA ILE A 178 3.27 -46.54 6.14
C ILE A 178 2.70 -47.01 4.80
N GLU A 179 2.01 -46.10 4.13
CA GLU A 179 1.40 -46.27 2.81
C GLU A 179 2.14 -45.36 1.82
N GLU A 180 2.37 -45.85 0.60
CA GLU A 180 2.95 -45.05 -0.49
C GLU A 180 1.85 -44.59 -1.45
N HIS A 181 1.95 -43.32 -1.85
CA HIS A 181 1.08 -42.69 -2.85
C HIS A 181 1.94 -42.15 -3.99
N VAL A 182 1.42 -42.21 -5.21
CA VAL A 182 2.04 -41.60 -6.40
C VAL A 182 1.10 -40.53 -6.96
N ALA A 183 1.60 -39.31 -7.14
CA ALA A 183 0.82 -38.19 -7.67
C ALA A 183 1.62 -37.37 -8.69
N SER A 184 0.99 -36.64 -9.60
CA SER A 184 1.72 -35.77 -10.54
C SER A 184 2.35 -34.56 -9.85
N PHE A 185 1.73 -34.08 -8.76
CA PHE A 185 2.21 -32.97 -7.94
C PHE A 185 1.93 -33.18 -6.46
N LEU A 186 2.77 -32.58 -5.61
CA LEU A 186 2.59 -32.50 -4.17
C LEU A 186 2.45 -31.03 -3.75
N VAL A 187 1.48 -30.72 -2.88
CA VAL A 187 1.30 -29.39 -2.29
C VAL A 187 1.41 -29.47 -0.78
N GLY A 188 2.41 -28.82 -0.20
CA GLY A 188 2.54 -28.61 1.24
C GLY A 188 1.78 -27.38 1.69
N SER A 189 0.69 -27.59 2.43
CA SER A 189 -0.09 -26.57 3.12
C SER A 189 -0.23 -26.88 4.62
N ASP A 190 0.79 -27.53 5.17
CA ASP A 190 0.85 -28.17 6.48
C ASP A 190 1.37 -27.26 7.61
N GLY A 191 1.23 -25.94 7.44
CA GLY A 191 1.42 -24.95 8.50
C GLY A 191 2.86 -24.48 8.74
N GLY A 192 3.06 -23.62 9.73
CA GLY A 192 4.34 -22.98 10.03
C GLY A 192 5.50 -23.94 10.34
N ARG A 193 5.17 -25.14 10.86
CA ARG A 193 6.11 -26.25 11.12
C ARG A 193 6.08 -27.31 10.01
N SER A 194 5.87 -26.87 8.76
CA SER A 194 5.70 -27.73 7.59
C SER A 194 6.74 -28.86 7.53
N LYS A 195 6.25 -30.09 7.59
CA LYS A 195 7.00 -31.31 7.34
C LYS A 195 7.38 -31.40 5.87
N THR A 196 6.49 -30.95 4.99
CA THR A 196 6.73 -30.87 3.53
C THR A 196 7.97 -30.02 3.24
N ARG A 197 8.03 -28.78 3.74
CA ARG A 197 9.17 -27.88 3.57
C ARG A 197 10.47 -28.50 4.11
N SER A 198 10.41 -29.14 5.28
CA SER A 198 11.56 -29.80 5.89
C SER A 198 12.09 -30.96 5.04
N LEU A 199 11.21 -31.82 4.52
CA LEU A 199 11.58 -32.97 3.69
C LEU A 199 12.12 -32.53 2.32
N LEU A 200 11.62 -31.42 1.79
CA LEU A 200 12.17 -30.79 0.58
C LEU A 200 13.50 -30.07 0.82
N GLY A 201 13.99 -29.96 2.05
CA GLY A 201 15.24 -29.25 2.37
C GLY A 201 15.19 -27.75 2.05
N ILE A 202 14.01 -27.14 2.04
CA ILE A 202 13.83 -25.71 1.76
C ILE A 202 14.02 -24.93 3.05
N SER A 203 14.94 -23.96 3.04
CA SER A 203 15.22 -23.11 4.21
C SER A 203 14.09 -22.12 4.49
N PHE A 204 13.93 -21.74 5.76
CA PHE A 204 12.88 -20.83 6.23
C PHE A 204 13.44 -19.64 7.00
N PRO A 205 14.22 -18.76 6.33
CA PRO A 205 14.84 -17.59 6.95
C PRO A 205 13.82 -16.58 7.45
N GLY A 206 14.25 -15.77 8.43
CA GLY A 206 13.46 -14.74 9.08
C GLY A 206 13.65 -14.77 10.59
N HIS A 207 12.75 -14.13 11.33
CA HIS A 207 12.85 -13.99 12.78
C HIS A 207 11.54 -14.35 13.50
N THR A 208 11.61 -14.34 14.83
CA THR A 208 10.48 -14.51 15.75
C THR A 208 10.43 -13.24 16.58
N TRP A 209 9.24 -12.64 16.72
CA TRP A 209 9.07 -11.44 17.53
C TRP A 209 9.10 -11.78 19.02
N PRO A 210 9.55 -10.86 19.89
CA PRO A 210 9.59 -11.09 21.33
C PRO A 210 8.18 -11.18 21.95
N GLU A 211 7.18 -10.53 21.35
CA GLU A 211 5.80 -10.55 21.84
C GLU A 211 5.10 -11.89 21.56
N LYS A 212 4.18 -12.24 22.46
CA LYS A 212 3.20 -13.32 22.26
C LYS A 212 1.81 -12.70 22.21
N LEU A 213 0.89 -13.34 21.49
CA LEU A 213 -0.52 -12.93 21.46
C LEU A 213 -1.37 -13.95 22.19
N ILE A 214 -2.47 -13.48 22.78
CA ILE A 214 -3.56 -14.32 23.26
C ILE A 214 -4.79 -13.97 22.44
N ALA A 215 -5.35 -14.97 21.75
CA ALA A 215 -6.60 -14.80 21.02
C ALA A 215 -7.72 -15.50 21.78
N THR A 216 -8.82 -14.80 21.99
CA THR A 216 -9.99 -15.28 22.72
C THR A 216 -11.27 -15.10 21.91
N ASP A 217 -12.09 -16.14 21.84
CA ASP A 217 -13.49 -15.99 21.45
C ASP A 217 -14.32 -15.79 22.70
N VAL A 218 -15.05 -14.70 22.75
CA VAL A 218 -15.80 -14.29 23.95
C VAL A 218 -17.16 -13.74 23.56
N TRP A 219 -18.17 -14.10 24.33
CA TRP A 219 -19.51 -13.54 24.25
C TRP A 219 -19.58 -12.29 25.13
N LEU A 220 -19.84 -11.14 24.52
CA LEU A 220 -19.92 -9.82 25.16
C LEU A 220 -21.12 -9.05 24.59
N GLU A 221 -21.78 -8.26 25.43
CA GLU A 221 -22.78 -7.31 24.96
C GLU A 221 -22.15 -6.26 24.05
N ASN A 222 -22.75 -6.04 22.88
CA ASN A 222 -22.33 -4.98 21.98
C ASN A 222 -22.87 -3.62 22.45
N THR A 223 -21.95 -2.72 22.83
CA THR A 223 -22.29 -1.41 23.38
C THR A 223 -22.22 -0.28 22.34
N VAL A 224 -21.81 -0.58 21.11
CA VAL A 224 -21.59 0.40 20.04
C VAL A 224 -22.67 0.28 18.96
N ASP A 225 -23.06 1.41 18.38
CA ASP A 225 -24.01 1.45 17.27
C ASP A 225 -23.46 0.72 16.02
N SER A 226 -24.34 -0.04 15.37
CA SER A 226 -24.05 -0.77 14.12
C SER A 226 -24.20 0.16 12.91
N PRO A 227 -23.39 0.02 11.84
CA PRO A 227 -22.48 -1.08 11.55
C PRO A 227 -21.12 -0.97 12.23
N VAL A 228 -20.71 -2.04 12.92
CA VAL A 228 -19.43 -2.10 13.66
C VAL A 228 -18.28 -2.49 12.75
N THR A 229 -17.16 -1.81 12.90
CA THR A 229 -15.87 -2.09 12.26
C THR A 229 -15.03 -3.05 13.08
N THR A 230 -14.12 -3.78 12.44
CA THR A 230 -13.01 -4.36 13.19
C THR A 230 -12.18 -3.24 13.80
N THR A 231 -11.87 -3.34 15.08
CA THR A 231 -11.15 -2.29 15.81
C THR A 231 -9.75 -2.76 16.16
N LEU A 232 -8.74 -1.94 15.85
CA LEU A 232 -7.40 -2.03 16.42
C LEU A 232 -7.30 -1.00 17.55
N LEU A 233 -7.22 -1.47 18.80
CA LEU A 233 -6.89 -0.64 19.95
C LEU A 233 -5.37 -0.45 20.00
N MET A 234 -4.95 0.80 19.89
CA MET A 234 -3.56 1.19 19.93
C MET A 234 -3.17 1.48 21.38
N GLU A 235 -2.30 0.64 21.92
CA GLU A 235 -1.73 0.76 23.27
C GLU A 235 -0.28 0.27 23.23
N PRO A 236 0.65 0.92 23.96
CA PRO A 236 2.10 0.67 23.80
C PRO A 236 2.57 -0.77 24.04
N VAL A 237 1.82 -1.53 24.85
CA VAL A 237 2.23 -2.91 25.24
C VAL A 237 1.15 -3.92 24.87
N HIS A 238 -0.11 -3.58 25.10
CA HIS A 238 -1.23 -4.53 25.02
C HIS A 238 -2.24 -4.14 23.94
N TYR A 239 -1.73 -3.70 22.79
CA TYR A 239 -2.58 -3.48 21.62
C TYR A 239 -3.52 -4.67 21.40
N THR A 240 -4.75 -4.36 21.02
CA THR A 240 -5.83 -5.36 20.97
C THR A 240 -6.60 -5.25 19.66
N ILE A 241 -6.78 -6.38 18.97
CA ILE A 241 -7.63 -6.49 17.78
C ILE A 241 -8.98 -7.06 18.22
N ILE A 242 -10.05 -6.33 17.92
CA ILE A 242 -11.43 -6.66 18.27
C ILE A 242 -12.24 -6.83 17.00
N THR A 243 -12.68 -8.06 16.72
CA THR A 243 -13.46 -8.41 15.52
C THR A 243 -14.76 -9.09 15.91
N PRO A 244 -15.94 -8.63 15.43
CA PRO A 244 -17.18 -9.36 15.65
C PRO A 244 -17.19 -10.64 14.81
N LEU A 245 -17.59 -11.75 15.42
CA LEU A 245 -17.74 -13.07 14.79
C LEU A 245 -19.20 -13.44 14.51
N THR A 246 -20.14 -12.67 15.04
CA THR A 246 -21.55 -12.69 14.65
C THR A 246 -22.00 -11.25 14.34
N PRO A 247 -23.02 -11.03 13.49
CA PRO A 247 -23.51 -9.69 13.19
C PRO A 247 -23.87 -8.93 14.47
N PRO A 248 -23.22 -7.79 14.75
CA PRO A 248 -23.42 -7.07 16.01
C PRO A 248 -24.70 -6.23 15.97
N VAL A 249 -25.52 -6.38 17.01
CA VAL A 249 -26.72 -5.56 17.30
C VAL A 249 -26.52 -4.91 18.66
N LYS A 250 -26.72 -3.59 18.75
CA LYS A 250 -26.50 -2.84 19.99
C LYS A 250 -27.45 -3.33 21.10
N GLY A 251 -26.91 -3.57 22.28
CA GLY A 251 -27.64 -4.11 23.44
C GLY A 251 -27.82 -5.63 23.40
N GLU A 252 -27.39 -6.32 22.35
CA GLU A 252 -27.43 -7.78 22.27
C GLU A 252 -26.04 -8.39 22.50
N VAL A 253 -26.03 -9.63 23.00
CA VAL A 253 -24.80 -10.40 23.18
C VAL A 253 -24.29 -10.84 21.81
N THR A 254 -23.07 -10.45 21.49
CA THR A 254 -22.37 -10.76 20.24
C THR A 254 -21.14 -11.62 20.55
N LYS A 255 -20.78 -12.54 19.65
CA LYS A 255 -19.51 -13.26 19.75
C LYS A 255 -18.40 -12.41 19.15
N TRP A 256 -17.30 -12.24 19.88
CA TRP A 256 -16.15 -11.43 19.46
C TRP A 256 -14.86 -12.22 19.51
N ARG A 257 -13.95 -11.90 18.60
CA ARG A 257 -12.53 -12.22 18.70
C ARG A 257 -11.80 -11.05 19.32
N LEU A 258 -11.20 -11.26 20.48
CA LEU A 258 -10.25 -10.34 21.09
C LEU A 258 -8.86 -10.98 21.05
N THR A 259 -7.95 -10.36 20.32
CA THR A 259 -6.53 -10.76 20.25
C THR A 259 -5.68 -9.65 20.84
N PHE A 260 -5.04 -9.88 21.98
CA PHE A 260 -4.21 -8.90 22.67
C PHE A 260 -2.77 -9.37 22.81
N ALA A 261 -1.86 -8.40 22.81
CA ALA A 261 -0.45 -8.66 23.03
C ALA A 261 -0.10 -8.85 24.51
N VAL A 262 0.84 -9.74 24.74
CA VAL A 262 1.45 -10.02 26.04
C VAL A 262 2.78 -9.30 26.10
N ASP A 263 3.00 -8.58 27.20
CA ASP A 263 4.26 -7.91 27.49
C ASP A 263 5.41 -8.94 27.51
N PRO A 264 6.49 -8.75 26.72
CA PRO A 264 7.66 -9.63 26.74
C PRO A 264 8.28 -9.82 28.14
N GLU A 265 8.21 -8.83 29.03
CA GLU A 265 8.71 -8.95 30.41
C GLU A 265 7.87 -9.92 31.25
N GLU A 266 6.56 -9.98 31.00
CA GLU A 266 5.68 -10.95 31.66
C GLU A 266 5.99 -12.38 31.20
N LEU A 267 6.44 -12.58 29.97
CA LEU A 267 6.82 -13.90 29.44
C LEU A 267 8.03 -14.51 30.16
N LYS A 268 8.83 -13.71 30.87
CA LYS A 268 9.96 -14.20 31.68
C LYS A 268 9.52 -14.91 32.95
N THR A 269 8.32 -14.59 33.45
CA THR A 269 7.84 -15.05 34.76
C THR A 269 6.52 -15.81 34.70
N LYS A 270 5.72 -15.63 33.65
CA LYS A 270 4.42 -16.28 33.46
C LYS A 270 4.52 -17.47 32.52
N THR A 271 3.89 -18.57 32.91
CA THR A 271 3.69 -19.73 32.05
C THR A 271 2.48 -19.53 31.12
N GLU A 272 2.33 -20.38 30.11
CA GLU A 272 1.13 -20.37 29.26
C GLU A 272 -0.18 -20.57 30.06
N LYS A 273 -0.14 -21.35 31.15
CA LYS A 273 -1.28 -21.54 32.04
C LYS A 273 -1.65 -20.24 32.77
N ASP A 274 -0.66 -19.45 33.17
CA ASP A 274 -0.88 -18.16 33.85
C ASP A 274 -1.50 -17.13 32.89
N LEU A 275 -1.00 -17.09 31.65
CA LEU A 275 -1.50 -16.23 30.57
C LEU A 275 -2.93 -16.58 30.15
N LEU A 276 -3.32 -17.84 30.27
CA LEU A 276 -4.68 -18.30 29.97
C LEU A 276 -5.60 -18.37 31.21
N SER A 277 -5.14 -17.89 32.37
CA SER A 277 -5.96 -17.84 33.57
C SER A 277 -7.09 -16.83 33.43
N GLU A 278 -8.24 -17.12 34.05
CA GLU A 278 -9.41 -16.23 34.04
C GLU A 278 -9.01 -14.82 34.48
N LYS A 279 -8.33 -14.69 35.63
CA LYS A 279 -7.84 -13.41 36.16
C LYS A 279 -7.04 -12.58 35.14
N TYR A 280 -6.15 -13.22 34.39
CA TYR A 280 -5.31 -12.53 33.41
C TYR A 280 -6.14 -12.06 32.20
N ILE A 281 -7.00 -12.94 31.69
CA ILE A 281 -7.89 -12.61 30.57
C ILE A 281 -8.90 -11.51 30.97
N SER A 282 -9.50 -11.59 32.17
CA SER A 282 -10.41 -10.57 32.70
C SER A 282 -9.75 -9.20 32.74
N HIS A 283 -8.48 -9.13 33.17
CA HIS A 283 -7.71 -7.89 33.23
C HIS A 283 -7.61 -7.21 31.86
N HIS A 284 -7.40 -7.98 30.79
CA HIS A 284 -7.36 -7.45 29.42
C HIS A 284 -8.73 -7.01 28.92
N TYR A 285 -9.81 -7.74 29.23
CA TYR A 285 -11.17 -7.33 28.89
C TYR A 285 -11.57 -6.04 29.60
N GLU A 286 -11.26 -5.92 30.89
CA GLU A 286 -11.50 -4.73 31.68
C GLU A 286 -10.84 -3.50 31.08
N ARG A 287 -9.66 -3.67 30.48
CA ARG A 287 -8.92 -2.60 29.78
C ARG A 287 -9.48 -2.29 28.41
N ALA A 288 -9.71 -3.30 27.58
CA ALA A 288 -9.99 -3.16 26.15
C ALA A 288 -11.48 -2.97 25.81
N TRP A 289 -12.42 -3.38 26.66
CA TRP A 289 -13.85 -3.36 26.33
C TRP A 289 -14.57 -2.09 26.82
N ALA A 290 -15.40 -1.50 25.96
CA ALA A 290 -16.31 -0.42 26.34
C ALA A 290 -17.66 -1.00 26.82
N GLY A 291 -18.22 -0.46 27.90
CA GLY A 291 -19.50 -0.90 28.45
C GLY A 291 -19.62 -0.72 29.97
N PRO A 292 -20.74 -1.18 30.56
CA PRO A 292 -20.95 -1.13 31.99
C PRO A 292 -19.90 -1.97 32.75
N ARG A 293 -19.76 -1.69 34.06
CA ARG A 293 -18.96 -2.49 34.99
C ARG A 293 -19.79 -2.98 36.16
N PRO A 294 -19.55 -4.21 36.67
CA PRO A 294 -18.55 -5.18 36.18
C PRO A 294 -18.90 -5.75 34.79
N LEU A 295 -17.87 -6.13 34.00
CA LEU A 295 -18.12 -6.73 32.68
C LEU A 295 -18.79 -8.10 32.82
N THR A 296 -19.86 -8.31 32.06
CA THR A 296 -20.47 -9.63 31.90
C THR A 296 -19.99 -10.24 30.60
N TYR A 297 -19.31 -11.40 30.68
CA TYR A 297 -18.78 -12.09 29.51
C TYR A 297 -18.69 -13.61 29.73
N LYS A 298 -18.63 -14.35 28.62
CA LYS A 298 -18.37 -15.79 28.62
C LYS A 298 -17.30 -16.13 27.59
N VAL A 299 -16.15 -16.62 28.05
CA VAL A 299 -15.07 -17.09 27.16
C VAL A 299 -15.47 -18.45 26.57
N ASP A 300 -15.45 -18.57 25.24
CA ASP A 300 -15.71 -19.82 24.50
C ASP A 300 -14.41 -20.61 24.34
N ARG A 301 -13.32 -19.93 23.93
CA ARG A 301 -11.99 -20.53 23.81
C ARG A 301 -10.90 -19.46 23.87
N ALA A 302 -9.71 -19.86 24.30
CA ALA A 302 -8.52 -19.01 24.35
C ALA A 302 -7.29 -19.82 23.91
N ALA A 303 -6.37 -19.19 23.19
CA ALA A 303 -5.11 -19.80 22.82
C ALA A 303 -3.99 -18.76 22.70
N THR A 304 -2.76 -19.19 22.93
CA THR A 304 -1.58 -18.34 22.75
C THR A 304 -0.93 -18.55 21.39
N TYR A 305 -0.31 -17.50 20.85
CA TYR A 305 0.32 -17.51 19.53
C TYR A 305 1.68 -16.83 19.58
N THR A 306 2.70 -17.54 19.11
CA THR A 306 4.01 -16.95 18.84
C THR A 306 4.00 -16.30 17.48
N ILE A 307 4.50 -15.07 17.40
CA ILE A 307 4.52 -14.30 16.18
C ILE A 307 5.85 -14.56 15.44
N HIS A 308 5.75 -14.91 14.17
CA HIS A 308 6.91 -15.16 13.31
C HIS A 308 6.87 -14.25 12.09
N GLN A 309 8.04 -13.96 11.52
CA GLN A 309 8.20 -13.22 10.29
C GLN A 309 9.25 -13.95 9.43
N ARG A 310 8.79 -14.88 8.58
CA ARG A 310 9.66 -15.80 7.83
C ARG A 310 9.10 -16.09 6.45
N LEU A 311 9.99 -16.31 5.49
CA LEU A 311 9.67 -16.65 4.12
C LEU A 311 10.56 -17.81 3.67
N ALA A 312 9.99 -18.81 3.00
CA ALA A 312 10.74 -19.90 2.41
C ALA A 312 11.65 -19.39 1.28
N SER A 313 12.88 -19.90 1.21
CA SER A 313 13.85 -19.50 0.18
C SER A 313 13.38 -19.85 -1.24
N ASN A 314 12.51 -20.84 -1.37
CA ASN A 314 11.80 -21.18 -2.58
C ASN A 314 10.43 -21.78 -2.21
N LEU A 315 9.40 -21.55 -3.01
CA LEU A 315 8.06 -22.13 -2.81
C LEU A 315 7.87 -23.42 -3.60
N ARG A 316 8.88 -23.88 -4.33
CA ARG A 316 8.87 -25.18 -5.00
C ARG A 316 10.21 -25.91 -4.92
N ARG A 317 10.16 -27.22 -5.10
CA ARG A 317 11.29 -28.07 -5.49
C ARG A 317 10.77 -29.20 -6.37
N GLY A 318 11.22 -29.25 -7.62
CA GLY A 318 10.67 -30.18 -8.61
C GLY A 318 9.16 -29.97 -8.79
N ARG A 319 8.40 -31.04 -8.59
CA ARG A 319 6.92 -31.09 -8.66
C ARG A 319 6.24 -30.90 -7.30
N CYS A 320 7.00 -30.51 -6.29
CA CYS A 320 6.49 -30.23 -4.95
C CYS A 320 6.41 -28.72 -4.70
N LEU A 321 5.29 -28.24 -4.18
CA LEU A 321 5.00 -26.83 -3.94
C LEU A 321 4.67 -26.56 -2.47
N LEU A 322 4.89 -25.33 -2.01
CA LEU A 322 4.52 -24.84 -0.69
C LEU A 322 3.49 -23.71 -0.83
N ALA A 323 2.52 -23.66 0.08
CA ALA A 323 1.52 -22.59 0.16
C ALA A 323 1.11 -22.27 1.60
N GLY A 324 0.69 -21.02 1.84
CA GLY A 324 0.27 -20.55 3.15
C GLY A 324 1.41 -20.56 4.18
N ASP A 325 1.08 -20.90 5.42
CA ASP A 325 2.05 -20.94 6.54
C ASP A 325 3.26 -21.87 6.28
N ALA A 326 3.13 -22.84 5.37
CA ALA A 326 4.26 -23.67 4.94
C ALA A 326 5.29 -22.89 4.10
N ALA A 327 4.84 -21.87 3.36
CA ALA A 327 5.64 -21.00 2.51
C ALA A 327 6.11 -19.73 3.24
N HIS A 328 5.29 -19.12 4.09
CA HIS A 328 5.63 -17.90 4.83
C HIS A 328 4.76 -17.71 6.05
N VAL A 329 5.25 -17.00 7.06
CA VAL A 329 4.50 -16.61 8.26
C VAL A 329 4.81 -15.16 8.57
N ASN A 330 3.80 -14.40 8.98
CA ASN A 330 3.93 -12.97 9.26
C ASN A 330 3.19 -12.56 10.54
N ASN A 331 3.47 -11.35 11.03
CA ASN A 331 2.69 -10.78 12.11
C ASN A 331 1.21 -10.66 11.72
N VAL A 332 0.32 -11.11 12.61
CA VAL A 332 -1.14 -11.05 12.44
C VAL A 332 -1.68 -9.63 12.52
N ILE A 333 -0.92 -8.67 13.07
CA ILE A 333 -1.32 -7.26 13.08
C ILE A 333 -1.47 -6.79 11.63
N GLY A 334 -2.64 -6.23 11.34
CA GLY A 334 -3.04 -5.85 10.00
C GLY A 334 -3.82 -6.92 9.25
N GLY A 335 -4.07 -8.13 9.79
CA GLY A 335 -5.02 -9.10 9.22
C GLY A 335 -4.61 -9.73 7.88
N LEU A 336 -3.33 -9.62 7.52
CA LEU A 336 -2.83 -10.01 6.19
C LEU A 336 -2.53 -11.50 6.03
N GLY A 337 -2.32 -12.24 7.13
CA GLY A 337 -1.85 -13.64 7.09
C GLY A 337 -2.74 -14.54 6.23
N LEU A 338 -3.88 -15.01 6.75
CA LEU A 338 -4.74 -15.92 5.98
C LEU A 338 -5.32 -15.25 4.72
N SER A 339 -5.52 -13.93 4.71
CA SER A 339 -5.93 -13.21 3.50
C SER A 339 -4.94 -13.43 2.34
N ASN A 340 -3.64 -13.28 2.60
CA ASN A 340 -2.63 -13.54 1.58
C ASN A 340 -2.54 -15.04 1.22
N CYS A 341 -2.64 -15.92 2.21
CA CYS A 341 -2.56 -17.36 1.98
C CYS A 341 -3.73 -17.90 1.12
N LEU A 342 -4.93 -17.29 1.20
CA LEU A 342 -6.03 -17.62 0.29
C LEU A 342 -5.73 -17.18 -1.15
N MET A 343 -5.09 -16.02 -1.34
CA MET A 343 -4.64 -15.59 -2.68
C MET A 343 -3.50 -16.45 -3.24
N GLU A 344 -2.67 -17.04 -2.37
CA GLU A 344 -1.70 -18.05 -2.81
C GLU A 344 -2.35 -19.32 -3.29
N SER A 345 -3.43 -19.75 -2.62
CA SER A 345 -4.22 -20.90 -3.09
C SER A 345 -4.77 -20.65 -4.49
N VAL A 346 -5.12 -19.39 -4.80
CA VAL A 346 -5.51 -18.98 -6.15
C VAL A 346 -4.35 -19.20 -7.13
N ALA A 347 -3.22 -18.53 -6.90
CA ALA A 347 -2.07 -18.61 -7.80
C ALA A 347 -1.53 -20.03 -7.98
N LEU A 348 -1.49 -20.82 -6.90
CA LEU A 348 -1.07 -22.21 -6.91
C LEU A 348 -1.98 -23.06 -7.80
N SER A 349 -3.30 -23.00 -7.59
CA SER A 349 -4.24 -23.78 -8.38
C SER A 349 -4.22 -23.36 -9.84
N ASP A 350 -4.07 -22.07 -10.16
CA ASP A 350 -3.97 -21.59 -11.55
C ASP A 350 -2.73 -22.17 -12.22
N ALA A 351 -1.58 -22.16 -11.55
CA ALA A 351 -0.34 -22.75 -12.04
C ALA A 351 -0.52 -24.26 -12.35
N LEU A 352 -1.16 -25.00 -11.46
CA LEU A 352 -1.41 -26.43 -11.66
C LEU A 352 -2.47 -26.70 -12.74
N ILE A 353 -3.49 -25.87 -12.89
CA ILE A 353 -4.49 -25.98 -13.95
C ILE A 353 -3.85 -25.74 -15.32
N LEU A 354 -3.03 -24.69 -15.45
CA LEU A 354 -2.26 -24.40 -16.67
C LEU A 354 -1.43 -25.61 -17.11
N ILE A 355 -0.81 -26.31 -16.16
CA ILE A 355 -0.01 -27.49 -16.46
C ILE A 355 -0.89 -28.70 -16.80
N LEU A 356 -1.82 -29.06 -15.91
CA LEU A 356 -2.58 -30.32 -15.98
C LEU A 356 -3.70 -30.31 -17.03
N LYS A 357 -4.26 -29.13 -17.33
CA LYS A 357 -5.40 -28.99 -18.25
C LYS A 357 -5.06 -28.30 -19.55
N GLU A 358 -4.07 -27.40 -19.54
CA GLU A 358 -3.68 -26.67 -20.75
C GLU A 358 -2.32 -27.10 -21.32
N GLY A 359 -1.64 -28.05 -20.68
CA GLY A 359 -0.37 -28.60 -21.15
C GLY A 359 0.77 -27.59 -21.15
N LYS A 360 0.71 -26.56 -20.31
CA LYS A 360 1.82 -25.59 -20.18
C LYS A 360 3.08 -26.26 -19.58
N PRO A 361 4.28 -25.80 -19.95
CA PRO A 361 5.52 -26.34 -19.41
C PRO A 361 5.59 -26.22 -17.88
N VAL A 362 5.96 -27.31 -17.21
CA VAL A 362 5.98 -27.40 -15.73
C VAL A 362 6.93 -26.37 -15.11
N ASP A 363 8.21 -26.39 -15.49
CA ASP A 363 9.24 -25.59 -14.81
C ASP A 363 9.04 -24.07 -14.91
N PRO A 364 8.75 -23.48 -16.08
CA PRO A 364 8.48 -22.05 -16.17
C PRO A 364 7.28 -21.60 -15.34
N VAL A 365 6.18 -22.37 -15.38
CA VAL A 365 4.94 -22.02 -14.67
C VAL A 365 5.13 -22.11 -13.16
N LEU A 366 5.76 -23.18 -12.66
CA LEU A 366 5.98 -23.32 -11.22
C LEU A 366 7.04 -22.35 -10.70
N THR A 367 8.06 -22.03 -11.49
CA THR A 367 9.05 -20.99 -11.13
C THR A 367 8.37 -19.63 -11.01
N MET A 368 7.53 -19.25 -11.97
CA MET A 368 6.75 -18.02 -11.91
C MET A 368 5.85 -17.97 -10.67
N TYR A 369 5.14 -19.05 -10.33
CA TYR A 369 4.38 -19.13 -9.08
C TYR A 369 5.26 -18.83 -7.85
N SER A 370 6.42 -19.47 -7.77
CA SER A 370 7.33 -19.29 -6.64
C SER A 370 7.82 -17.85 -6.51
N ASP A 371 8.29 -17.28 -7.61
CA ASP A 371 8.89 -15.94 -7.61
C ASP A 371 7.86 -14.86 -7.33
N GLU A 372 6.71 -14.87 -8.01
CA GLU A 372 5.67 -13.85 -7.83
C GLU A 372 5.10 -13.86 -6.40
N ARG A 373 4.89 -15.05 -5.82
CA ARG A 373 4.34 -15.14 -4.45
C ARG A 373 5.36 -14.73 -3.39
N ARG A 374 6.64 -15.01 -3.59
CA ARG A 374 7.72 -14.48 -2.74
C ARG A 374 7.81 -12.96 -2.84
N GLN A 375 7.73 -12.40 -4.04
CA GLN A 375 7.75 -10.95 -4.24
C GLN A 375 6.57 -10.26 -3.51
N VAL A 376 5.36 -10.82 -3.58
CA VAL A 376 4.21 -10.29 -2.81
C VAL A 376 4.50 -10.29 -1.31
N PHE A 377 5.10 -11.36 -0.78
CA PHE A 377 5.47 -11.38 0.62
C PHE A 377 6.52 -10.31 0.95
N GLN A 378 7.63 -10.29 0.22
CA GLN A 378 8.77 -9.40 0.50
C GLN A 378 8.44 -7.92 0.34
N PHE A 379 7.67 -7.55 -0.67
CA PHE A 379 7.44 -6.15 -1.02
C PHE A 379 6.15 -5.58 -0.47
N PHE A 380 5.26 -6.42 0.08
CA PHE A 380 3.97 -5.95 0.61
C PHE A 380 3.65 -6.53 1.99
N ILE A 381 3.63 -7.86 2.13
CA ILE A 381 3.20 -8.47 3.40
C ILE A 381 4.18 -8.15 4.53
N ASP A 382 5.47 -8.42 4.31
CA ASP A 382 6.52 -8.26 5.32
C ASP A 382 6.66 -6.81 5.81
N PRO A 383 6.73 -5.78 4.94
CA PRO A 383 6.79 -4.39 5.39
C PRO A 383 5.54 -3.96 6.15
N VAL A 384 4.34 -4.32 5.67
CA VAL A 384 3.08 -3.86 6.27
C VAL A 384 2.81 -4.53 7.61
N SER A 385 3.03 -5.85 7.74
CA SER A 385 2.84 -6.56 9.00
C SER A 385 3.89 -6.16 10.04
N SER A 386 5.13 -5.91 9.62
CA SER A 386 6.21 -5.48 10.52
C SER A 386 6.00 -4.04 11.00
N TRP A 387 5.59 -3.12 10.12
CA TRP A 387 5.29 -1.73 10.49
C TRP A 387 4.13 -1.63 11.48
N SER A 388 3.08 -2.42 11.27
CA SER A 388 1.93 -2.42 12.17
C SER A 388 2.30 -2.89 13.59
N SER A 389 3.38 -3.65 13.73
CA SER A 389 3.96 -4.06 15.02
C SER A 389 4.72 -2.92 15.68
N LYS A 390 5.52 -2.18 14.90
CA LYS A 390 6.30 -1.04 15.40
C LYS A 390 5.46 0.13 15.86
N ILE A 391 4.31 0.40 15.22
CA ILE A 391 3.34 1.40 15.73
C ILE A 391 2.76 0.98 17.09
N ALA A 392 2.67 -0.32 17.32
CA ALA A 392 2.16 -0.84 18.58
C ALA A 392 3.20 -0.78 19.70
N ASP A 393 4.50 -0.84 19.35
CA ASP A 393 5.65 -0.94 20.27
C ASP A 393 6.36 0.42 20.52
N GLU A 394 6.47 1.28 19.51
CA GLU A 394 7.07 2.61 19.68
C GLU A 394 6.10 3.52 20.46
N ASN A 395 6.49 3.87 21.69
CA ASN A 395 6.02 5.02 22.47
C ASN A 395 6.14 6.33 21.66
N LEU A 396 5.34 6.48 20.61
CA LEU A 396 4.93 7.79 20.14
C LEU A 396 4.08 8.36 21.26
N HIS A 397 4.72 9.18 22.10
CA HIS A 397 4.08 10.00 23.11
C HIS A 397 2.73 10.47 22.57
N LEU A 398 1.66 10.16 23.29
CA LEU A 398 0.31 10.58 22.91
C LEU A 398 0.20 12.11 22.74
N ASP A 399 1.20 12.88 23.18
CA ASP A 399 1.37 14.30 22.89
C ASP A 399 1.78 14.60 21.44
N SER A 400 2.56 13.76 20.74
CA SER A 400 2.81 13.96 19.30
C SER A 400 1.61 13.56 18.46
N ILE A 401 0.80 12.59 18.91
CA ILE A 401 -0.45 12.21 18.22
C ILE A 401 -1.58 13.20 18.55
N SER A 402 -1.64 13.77 19.77
CA SER A 402 -2.71 14.70 20.19
C SER A 402 -2.40 16.18 19.94
N SER A 403 -1.13 16.58 19.75
CA SER A 403 -0.78 17.93 19.27
C SER A 403 -0.72 18.04 17.74
N GLU A 404 -0.57 16.91 17.01
CA GLU A 404 -0.55 16.91 15.55
C GLU A 404 -1.87 16.51 14.87
N LEU A 405 -2.79 15.80 15.53
CA LEU A 405 -4.11 15.50 14.93
C LEU A 405 -5.10 16.67 14.93
N PRO A 406 -5.31 17.44 16.03
CA PRO A 406 -6.27 18.54 16.04
C PRO A 406 -5.80 19.76 15.23
N ASN A 407 -4.49 20.04 15.19
CA ASN A 407 -3.91 21.06 14.30
C ASN A 407 -4.08 20.74 12.81
N ARG A 408 -4.42 19.49 12.48
CA ARG A 408 -4.73 19.03 11.12
C ARG A 408 -6.22 18.86 10.83
N ILE A 409 -7.11 19.07 11.81
CA ILE A 409 -8.57 18.93 11.63
C ILE A 409 -9.34 20.22 11.97
N GLY A 410 -8.78 21.19 12.71
CA GLY A 410 -9.48 22.40 13.16
C GLY A 410 -8.86 23.75 12.82
N ALA A 411 -7.87 23.82 11.90
CA ALA A 411 -7.28 25.08 11.45
C ALA A 411 -8.21 25.95 10.56
N TRP A 412 -9.52 25.66 10.58
CA TRP A 412 -10.61 26.64 10.43
C TRP A 412 -11.78 26.23 11.35
N ARG A 413 -11.75 26.68 12.60
CA ARG A 413 -12.88 27.28 13.34
C ARG A 413 -12.32 27.83 14.65
N GLY A 414 -12.13 29.14 14.65
CA GLY A 414 -11.31 29.89 15.60
C GLY A 414 -11.59 29.61 17.08
N LEU A 415 -10.52 29.68 17.85
CA LEU A 415 -10.55 29.91 19.28
C LEU A 415 -11.39 31.18 19.55
N LEU A 416 -12.55 31.02 20.18
CA LEU A 416 -13.21 32.12 20.89
C LEU A 416 -12.35 32.44 22.14
N PRO A 417 -12.01 33.70 22.39
CA PRO A 417 -11.20 34.11 23.51
C PRO A 417 -12.06 34.33 24.76
N PHE A 418 -11.61 33.87 25.91
CA PHE A 418 -11.99 34.43 27.21
C PHE A 418 -10.70 34.66 28.00
N GLY A 419 -10.33 35.87 28.43
CA GLY A 419 -11.02 37.14 28.40
C GLY A 419 -10.10 38.30 28.04
N ALA A 420 -10.68 39.28 27.33
CA ALA A 420 -10.61 40.71 27.66
C ALA A 420 -9.83 41.01 28.96
N TRP A 421 -8.84 41.90 29.00
CA TRP A 421 -8.95 43.33 28.68
C TRP A 421 -7.60 44.03 28.89
N LEU A 422 -7.53 45.27 28.42
CA LEU A 422 -6.40 46.21 28.27
C LEU A 422 -5.46 45.94 27.09
N ASP A 423 -5.36 46.81 26.09
CA ASP A 423 -6.07 48.04 25.76
C ASP A 423 -5.70 48.34 24.29
N THR A 424 -6.72 48.43 23.45
CA THR A 424 -7.03 49.53 22.49
C THR A 424 -5.90 50.46 22.04
N TRP A 425 -5.77 50.96 20.81
CA TRP A 425 -6.60 51.13 19.59
C TRP A 425 -5.62 51.86 18.61
N ILE A 426 -5.74 51.84 17.27
CA ILE A 426 -6.59 52.74 16.45
C ILE A 426 -6.39 52.35 14.95
N PHE A 427 -7.52 52.15 14.23
CA PHE A 427 -7.91 52.50 12.82
C PHE A 427 -6.90 52.38 11.67
N GLU A 428 -7.22 52.09 10.40
CA GLU A 428 -8.38 51.67 9.58
C GLU A 428 -7.79 51.52 8.16
N LEU A 429 -8.36 50.65 7.30
CA LEU A 429 -8.58 50.81 5.83
C LEU A 429 -8.31 49.54 4.98
N TRP A 430 -9.42 48.95 4.56
CA TRP A 430 -9.78 48.36 3.26
C TRP A 430 -8.77 47.72 2.28
N ALA A 431 -9.23 46.56 1.77
CA ALA A 431 -9.07 45.96 0.44
C ALA A 431 -8.04 44.82 0.19
N TRP A 432 -8.60 43.72 -0.32
CA TRP A 432 -8.08 42.37 -0.62
C TRP A 432 -7.23 42.27 -1.90
N THR A 433 -6.32 41.29 -1.93
CA THR A 433 -6.16 40.22 -2.96
C THR A 433 -5.06 39.25 -2.51
N GLY A 434 -5.33 37.94 -2.39
CA GLY A 434 -4.32 36.96 -1.93
C GLY A 434 -4.36 35.65 -2.72
N CYS A 435 -3.37 35.45 -3.60
CA CYS A 435 -3.15 34.22 -4.36
C CYS A 435 -2.10 33.34 -3.64
N LYS A 436 -2.35 32.03 -3.45
CA LYS A 436 -1.44 31.06 -2.82
C LYS A 436 -1.06 29.94 -3.80
N VAL A 437 0.22 29.59 -3.86
CA VAL A 437 0.81 28.55 -4.73
C VAL A 437 1.33 27.41 -3.86
N HIS A 438 0.98 26.15 -4.16
CA HIS A 438 1.24 24.99 -3.29
C HIS A 438 2.32 24.03 -3.89
N HIS A 439 3.35 23.67 -3.09
CA HIS A 439 4.63 22.99 -3.40
C HIS A 439 4.80 21.64 -2.70
N VAL A 440 5.57 20.68 -3.21
CA VAL A 440 5.77 19.41 -2.46
C VAL A 440 6.65 19.56 -1.20
N TYR A 441 7.37 20.68 -1.02
CA TYR A 441 8.23 20.93 0.16
C TYR A 441 8.20 22.37 0.66
N ALA A 442 8.20 22.52 1.99
CA ALA A 442 8.48 23.78 2.67
C ALA A 442 9.99 23.95 2.88
N ILE A 443 10.66 24.60 1.93
CA ILE A 443 11.97 25.22 2.17
C ILE A 443 11.88 26.62 1.58
N SER A 444 12.17 27.64 2.39
CA SER A 444 12.29 29.01 1.91
C SER A 444 13.37 29.10 0.83
N ASN A 445 13.07 29.76 -0.29
CA ASN A 445 14.05 30.28 -1.24
C ASN A 445 14.94 29.23 -1.97
N SER A 446 14.36 28.14 -2.49
CA SER A 446 15.12 27.13 -3.25
C SER A 446 14.33 26.51 -4.41
N TYR A 447 15.05 26.09 -5.44
CA TYR A 447 14.47 25.36 -6.58
C TYR A 447 14.05 23.95 -6.19
N VAL A 448 12.87 23.51 -6.66
CA VAL A 448 12.40 22.13 -6.49
C VAL A 448 12.76 21.25 -7.69
N TRP A 449 12.75 19.93 -7.48
CA TRP A 449 13.11 18.97 -8.53
C TRP A 449 12.07 18.85 -9.65
N SER A 450 10.84 19.36 -9.48
CA SER A 450 9.82 19.31 -10.52
C SER A 450 9.92 20.49 -11.50
N PRO A 451 10.11 20.26 -12.82
CA PRO A 451 10.18 21.33 -13.80
C PRO A 451 8.85 22.08 -13.94
N PHE A 452 7.72 21.41 -13.72
CA PHE A 452 6.39 22.01 -13.85
C PHE A 452 6.09 23.03 -12.74
N VAL A 453 6.63 22.81 -11.54
CA VAL A 453 6.51 23.75 -10.41
C VAL A 453 7.33 25.00 -10.71
N THR A 454 8.60 24.83 -11.06
CA THR A 454 9.49 25.96 -11.42
C THR A 454 8.97 26.72 -12.64
N LYS A 455 8.39 26.03 -13.63
CA LYS A 455 7.73 26.64 -14.79
C LYS A 455 6.58 27.56 -14.36
N LEU A 456 5.66 27.07 -13.51
CA LEU A 456 4.54 27.88 -13.06
C LEU A 456 5.04 29.09 -12.27
N GLU A 457 6.00 28.90 -11.37
CA GLU A 457 6.56 29.98 -10.58
C GLU A 457 7.24 31.05 -11.46
N ALA A 458 8.06 30.62 -12.43
CA ALA A 458 8.69 31.51 -13.40
C ALA A 458 7.64 32.31 -14.17
N ARG A 459 6.56 31.66 -14.60
CA ARG A 459 5.46 32.33 -15.30
C ARG A 459 4.74 33.38 -14.45
N LEU A 460 4.52 33.11 -13.16
CA LEU A 460 3.92 34.08 -12.24
C LEU A 460 4.86 35.27 -12.00
N ARG A 461 6.17 35.02 -11.86
CA ARG A 461 7.20 36.05 -11.70
C ARG A 461 7.39 36.89 -12.96
N PHE A 462 7.32 36.30 -14.16
CA PHE A 462 7.36 37.05 -15.43
C PHE A 462 6.18 38.00 -15.59
N ALA A 463 5.05 37.71 -14.96
CA ALA A 463 3.89 38.59 -14.88
C ALA A 463 3.89 39.50 -13.65
N GLU A 464 4.98 39.53 -12.88
CA GLU A 464 5.14 40.34 -11.65
C GLU A 464 4.01 40.13 -10.63
N LEU A 465 3.42 38.93 -10.62
CA LEU A 465 2.35 38.60 -9.69
C LEU A 465 2.90 38.42 -8.28
N ARG A 466 2.17 38.97 -7.31
CA ARG A 466 2.41 38.67 -5.89
C ARG A 466 1.73 37.36 -5.54
N PHE A 467 2.51 36.38 -5.11
CA PHE A 467 2.02 35.09 -4.64
C PHE A 467 2.81 34.62 -3.42
N ARG A 468 2.24 33.68 -2.68
CA ARG A 468 2.95 32.97 -1.60
C ARG A 468 3.16 31.51 -1.98
N VAL A 469 4.37 31.04 -1.78
CA VAL A 469 4.79 29.63 -1.84
C VAL A 469 4.37 28.92 -0.53
N ASP A 470 3.64 27.81 -0.64
CA ASP A 470 3.16 26.98 0.47
C ASP A 470 3.37 25.48 0.16
N GLN A 471 3.12 24.54 1.08
CA GLN A 471 3.27 23.11 0.85
C GLN A 471 1.97 22.44 0.34
N GLY A 472 1.97 22.00 -0.92
CA GLY A 472 0.99 21.17 -1.58
C GLY A 472 1.15 19.65 -1.43
N SER A 473 0.06 18.95 -1.74
CA SER A 473 -0.03 17.49 -1.73
C SER A 473 -0.89 16.99 -2.89
N MET A 474 -0.51 15.84 -3.47
CA MET A 474 -1.30 15.18 -4.53
C MET A 474 -2.74 14.89 -4.10
N SER A 475 -2.98 14.63 -2.81
CA SER A 475 -4.32 14.34 -2.27
C SER A 475 -5.22 15.58 -2.15
N LYS A 476 -4.63 16.77 -2.08
CA LYS A 476 -5.34 18.06 -2.02
C LYS A 476 -5.47 18.73 -3.38
N SER A 477 -4.73 18.25 -4.37
CA SER A 477 -4.77 18.80 -5.72
C SER A 477 -5.97 18.32 -6.53
N PRO A 478 -6.70 19.22 -7.21
CA PRO A 478 -7.65 18.84 -8.25
C PRO A 478 -6.96 17.93 -9.28
N ARG A 479 -7.63 16.85 -9.70
CA ARG A 479 -7.09 15.87 -10.67
C ARG A 479 -5.79 15.16 -10.25
N GLY A 480 -5.33 15.33 -9.01
CA GLY A 480 -4.08 14.73 -8.53
C GLY A 480 -2.85 15.17 -9.34
N LYS A 481 -2.79 16.44 -9.78
CA LYS A 481 -1.66 17.00 -10.54
C LYS A 481 -0.90 18.05 -9.73
N ILE A 482 0.41 18.16 -9.90
CA ILE A 482 1.22 19.23 -9.29
C ILE A 482 1.95 19.97 -10.42
N PRO A 483 2.08 21.32 -10.36
CA PRO A 483 1.60 22.23 -9.30
C PRO A 483 0.07 22.49 -9.33
N TYR A 484 -0.43 23.07 -8.23
CA TYR A 484 -1.76 23.65 -8.14
C TYR A 484 -1.73 24.97 -7.35
N ILE A 485 -2.70 25.84 -7.60
CA ILE A 485 -2.85 27.13 -6.92
C ILE A 485 -4.21 27.22 -6.23
N GLU A 486 -4.28 28.08 -5.23
CA GLU A 486 -5.47 28.46 -4.49
C GLU A 486 -5.67 29.96 -4.68
N ILE A 487 -6.73 30.33 -5.39
CA ILE A 487 -7.09 31.72 -5.68
C ILE A 487 -8.23 32.11 -4.75
N THR A 488 -8.05 33.21 -4.02
CA THR A 488 -9.14 33.84 -3.25
C THR A 488 -9.52 35.16 -3.93
N GLN A 489 -10.71 35.24 -4.52
CA GLN A 489 -11.27 36.47 -5.13
C GLN A 489 -12.14 37.24 -4.13
N SER A 490 -12.08 38.59 -4.12
CA SER A 490 -12.71 39.48 -3.12
C SER A 490 -14.21 39.29 -2.92
N ASN A 491 -14.90 38.65 -3.86
CA ASN A 491 -16.34 38.41 -3.84
C ASN A 491 -16.72 36.92 -3.61
N GLN A 492 -15.78 36.06 -3.18
CA GLN A 492 -16.05 34.63 -2.91
C GLN A 492 -15.65 34.22 -1.50
N ASP A 493 -16.57 33.56 -0.78
CA ASP A 493 -16.37 33.05 0.58
C ASP A 493 -15.44 31.82 0.66
N GLN A 494 -15.19 31.13 -0.47
CA GLN A 494 -14.32 29.97 -0.54
C GLN A 494 -13.26 30.10 -1.64
N PRO A 495 -12.01 29.69 -1.36
CA PRO A 495 -10.94 29.75 -2.35
C PRO A 495 -11.14 28.70 -3.45
N THR A 496 -10.87 29.09 -4.69
CA THR A 496 -10.90 28.19 -5.85
C THR A 496 -9.54 27.52 -6.01
N ILE A 497 -9.51 26.19 -6.10
CA ILE A 497 -8.28 25.42 -6.31
C ILE A 497 -8.19 24.98 -7.77
N LEU A 498 -7.09 25.30 -8.44
CA LEU A 498 -6.83 24.99 -9.84
C LEU A 498 -5.53 24.20 -9.97
N SER A 499 -5.55 23.14 -10.77
CA SER A 499 -4.38 22.33 -11.12
C SER A 499 -4.17 22.30 -12.62
N ASP A 500 -2.95 21.91 -13.04
CA ASP A 500 -2.45 21.95 -14.41
C ASP A 500 -2.00 23.35 -14.82
N THR A 501 -0.69 23.52 -15.05
CA THR A 501 -0.07 24.81 -15.31
C THR A 501 -0.72 25.55 -16.47
N SER A 502 -1.12 24.86 -17.54
CA SER A 502 -1.77 25.50 -18.70
C SER A 502 -3.16 26.01 -18.36
N LEU A 503 -3.96 25.23 -17.63
CA LEU A 503 -5.31 25.65 -17.22
C LEU A 503 -5.30 26.74 -16.16
N ILE A 504 -4.29 26.71 -15.27
CA ILE A 504 -4.04 27.77 -14.30
C ILE A 504 -3.76 29.08 -15.03
N ILE A 505 -2.81 29.08 -15.97
CA ILE A 505 -2.44 30.29 -16.72
C ILE A 505 -3.61 30.79 -17.53
N GLN A 506 -4.30 29.91 -18.27
CA GLN A 506 -5.47 30.28 -19.06
C GLN A 506 -6.53 30.96 -18.19
N ARG A 507 -6.81 30.40 -17.01
CA ARG A 507 -7.78 31.00 -16.09
C ARG A 507 -7.35 32.36 -15.56
N LEU A 508 -6.06 32.53 -15.23
CA LEU A 508 -5.53 33.82 -14.75
C LEU A 508 -5.56 34.89 -15.85
N VAL A 509 -5.35 34.51 -17.11
CA VAL A 509 -5.49 35.41 -18.27
C VAL A 509 -6.96 35.76 -18.50
N ASP A 510 -7.86 34.76 -18.52
CA ASP A 510 -9.30 34.97 -18.73
C ASP A 510 -9.93 35.86 -17.64
N ASP A 511 -9.42 35.76 -16.41
CA ASP A 511 -9.88 36.57 -15.27
C ASP A 511 -9.15 37.94 -15.18
N ASP A 512 -8.34 38.32 -16.19
CA ASP A 512 -7.55 39.57 -16.25
C ASP A 512 -6.61 39.76 -15.03
N VAL A 513 -6.14 38.65 -14.46
CA VAL A 513 -5.22 38.63 -13.33
C VAL A 513 -3.77 38.77 -13.81
N CYS A 514 -3.43 38.20 -14.97
CA CYS A 514 -2.11 38.35 -15.58
C CYS A 514 -2.17 38.49 -17.11
N PRO A 515 -1.19 39.17 -17.72
CA PRO A 515 -1.15 39.32 -19.17
C PRO A 515 -0.91 38.00 -19.87
N ASP A 516 -1.48 37.85 -21.07
CA ASP A 516 -1.11 36.78 -22.00
C ASP A 516 0.26 37.09 -22.61
N LEU A 517 1.29 36.33 -22.20
CA LEU A 517 2.67 36.50 -22.71
C LEU A 517 2.76 36.21 -24.21
N ASN A 518 1.83 35.43 -24.76
CA ASN A 518 1.82 35.03 -26.16
C ASN A 518 0.93 35.93 -27.03
N GLU A 519 0.16 36.86 -26.46
CA GLU A 519 -0.67 37.81 -27.23
C GLU A 519 0.16 38.63 -28.25
N PRO A 520 1.34 39.17 -27.90
CA PRO A 520 2.14 39.99 -28.83
C PRO A 520 2.83 39.18 -29.94
N LEU A 521 2.81 37.85 -29.86
CA LEU A 521 3.52 36.97 -30.80
C LEU A 521 2.79 36.85 -32.13
N SER A 522 3.55 36.78 -33.22
CA SER A 522 3.00 36.45 -34.54
C SER A 522 2.40 35.03 -34.54
N PRO A 523 1.48 34.70 -35.46
CA PRO A 523 0.93 33.35 -35.55
C PRO A 523 2.00 32.25 -35.67
N ILE A 524 3.10 32.51 -36.37
CA ILE A 524 4.23 31.58 -36.50
C ILE A 524 4.96 31.44 -35.16
N ALA A 525 5.25 32.56 -34.49
CA ALA A 525 5.92 32.54 -33.19
C ALA A 525 5.09 31.83 -32.11
N ARG A 526 3.76 31.97 -32.11
CA ARG A 526 2.86 31.20 -31.22
C ARG A 526 2.89 29.71 -31.50
N ALA A 527 2.98 29.31 -32.77
CA ALA A 527 3.12 27.89 -33.13
C ALA A 527 4.48 27.33 -32.68
N GLN A 528 5.55 28.12 -32.82
CA GLN A 528 6.89 27.76 -32.32
C GLN A 528 6.92 27.66 -30.80
N ASP A 529 6.32 28.60 -30.07
CA ASP A 529 6.13 28.54 -28.62
C ASP A 529 5.46 27.22 -28.19
N ALA A 530 4.33 26.88 -28.81
CA ALA A 530 3.61 25.66 -28.52
C ALA A 530 4.44 24.39 -28.83
N ALA A 531 5.20 24.40 -29.91
CA ALA A 531 6.07 23.29 -30.29
C ALA A 531 7.21 23.09 -29.28
N ILE A 532 7.84 24.17 -28.80
CA ILE A 532 8.90 24.11 -27.78
C ILE A 532 8.33 23.55 -26.48
N ARG A 533 7.15 24.02 -26.05
CA ARG A 533 6.47 23.51 -24.86
C ARG A 533 6.14 22.03 -24.98
N ALA A 534 5.55 21.60 -26.10
CA ALA A 534 5.25 20.18 -26.33
C ALA A 534 6.52 19.31 -26.35
N LEU A 535 7.62 19.81 -26.94
CA LEU A 535 8.91 19.10 -26.95
C LEU A 535 9.43 18.85 -25.53
N LEU A 536 9.30 19.83 -24.63
CA LEU A 536 9.78 19.70 -23.25
C LEU A 536 8.80 18.92 -22.37
N GLU A 537 7.52 19.27 -22.42
CA GLU A 537 6.48 18.75 -21.52
C GLU A 537 6.02 17.34 -21.91
N ASP A 538 5.90 17.06 -23.20
CA ASP A 538 5.32 15.79 -23.69
C ASP A 538 6.38 14.78 -24.13
N LYS A 539 7.65 15.21 -24.29
CA LYS A 539 8.78 14.31 -24.61
C LYS A 539 9.84 14.32 -23.51
N LEU A 540 10.53 15.44 -23.31
CA LEU A 540 11.67 15.49 -22.38
C LEU A 540 11.29 15.12 -20.95
N ALA A 541 10.11 15.53 -20.48
CA ALA A 541 9.62 15.22 -19.13
C ALA A 541 9.57 13.72 -18.86
N PHE A 542 9.17 12.90 -19.84
CA PHE A 542 9.14 11.45 -19.71
C PHE A 542 10.53 10.83 -19.76
N TYR A 543 11.42 11.34 -20.62
CA TYR A 543 12.81 10.88 -20.67
C TYR A 543 13.57 11.17 -19.37
N GLN A 544 13.33 12.33 -18.76
CA GLN A 544 13.88 12.70 -17.46
C GLN A 544 13.19 11.95 -16.31
N SER A 545 11.91 11.62 -16.43
CA SER A 545 11.23 10.77 -15.46
C SER A 545 11.80 9.36 -15.43
N SER A 546 12.19 8.81 -16.59
CA SER A 546 12.93 7.56 -16.70
C SER A 546 14.28 7.64 -15.98
N GLU A 547 15.08 8.67 -16.29
CA GLU A 547 16.39 8.90 -15.64
C GLU A 547 16.26 8.97 -14.11
N ARG A 548 15.26 9.70 -13.61
CA ARG A 548 15.08 9.93 -12.18
C ARG A 548 14.52 8.72 -11.45
N TRP A 549 13.44 8.13 -11.97
CA TRP A 549 12.70 7.08 -11.26
C TRP A 549 13.14 5.67 -11.61
N GLN A 550 13.82 5.44 -12.75
CA GLN A 550 14.32 4.12 -13.14
C GLN A 550 15.84 4.03 -12.95
N ASP A 551 16.60 4.93 -13.56
CA ASP A 551 18.06 4.85 -13.54
C ASP A 551 18.65 5.32 -12.20
N ASN A 552 18.05 6.33 -11.56
CA ASN A 552 18.53 6.95 -10.31
C ASN A 552 17.52 6.84 -9.15
N TYR A 553 16.80 5.72 -9.10
CA TYR A 553 15.68 5.50 -8.17
C TYR A 553 16.01 5.77 -6.71
N GLU A 554 17.17 5.33 -6.20
CA GLU A 554 17.51 5.50 -4.79
C GLU A 554 17.68 6.97 -4.39
N THR A 555 18.36 7.74 -5.22
CA THR A 555 18.53 9.19 -5.05
C THR A 555 17.19 9.91 -5.17
N MET A 556 16.37 9.52 -6.14
CA MET A 556 15.05 10.12 -6.36
C MET A 556 14.11 9.86 -5.18
N ARG A 557 14.03 8.60 -4.72
CA ARG A 557 13.26 8.19 -3.55
C ARG A 557 13.73 8.93 -2.31
N SER A 558 15.04 8.95 -2.05
CA SER A 558 15.58 9.54 -0.82
C SER A 558 15.40 11.06 -0.79
N GLY A 559 15.50 11.75 -1.94
CA GLY A 559 15.25 13.18 -1.99
C GLY A 559 13.78 13.57 -1.95
N VAL A 560 12.92 12.88 -2.70
CA VAL A 560 11.46 13.14 -2.72
C VAL A 560 10.72 12.46 -1.55
N MET A 561 11.42 11.76 -0.67
CA MET A 561 10.82 11.18 0.53
C MET A 561 11.69 11.39 1.77
N GLY A 562 12.67 12.31 1.73
CA GLY A 562 13.63 12.50 2.82
C GLY A 562 12.98 12.86 4.17
N ALA A 563 11.83 13.52 4.15
CA ALA A 563 11.03 13.85 5.33
C ALA A 563 10.19 12.68 5.88
N ILE A 564 10.14 11.55 5.16
CA ILE A 564 9.39 10.34 5.54
C ILE A 564 10.37 9.35 6.18
N PRO A 565 10.01 8.58 7.24
CA PRO A 565 10.91 7.58 7.82
C PRO A 565 11.38 6.53 6.80
N TRP A 566 12.67 6.16 6.85
CA TRP A 566 13.34 5.31 5.85
C TRP A 566 12.59 4.01 5.45
N PRO A 567 11.96 3.26 6.37
CA PRO A 567 11.18 2.07 5.98
C PRO A 567 9.95 2.42 5.11
N ILE A 568 9.27 3.53 5.42
CA ILE A 568 8.09 4.00 4.68
C ILE A 568 8.51 4.59 3.33
N GLN A 569 9.67 5.24 3.26
CA GLN A 569 10.24 5.69 1.99
C GLN A 569 10.41 4.54 1.00
N ASN A 570 10.83 3.35 1.46
CA ASN A 570 11.01 2.18 0.60
C ASN A 570 9.67 1.65 0.06
N LEU A 571 8.63 1.61 0.89
CA LEU A 571 7.30 1.17 0.49
C LEU A 571 6.63 2.16 -0.49
N ILE A 572 6.58 3.46 -0.12
CA ILE A 572 5.99 4.50 -0.97
C ILE A 572 6.83 4.70 -2.23
N GLY A 573 8.16 4.61 -2.10
CA GLY A 573 9.11 4.64 -3.21
C GLY A 573 8.80 3.55 -4.23
N LEU A 574 8.56 2.31 -3.78
CA LEU A 574 8.29 1.21 -4.69
C LEU A 574 6.94 1.37 -5.40
N LEU A 575 5.92 1.88 -4.70
CA LEU A 575 4.63 2.21 -5.31
C LEU A 575 4.77 3.32 -6.36
N ALA A 576 5.55 4.36 -6.06
CA ALA A 576 5.87 5.43 -6.99
C ALA A 576 6.65 4.91 -8.20
N TYR A 577 7.68 4.08 -7.99
CA TYR A 577 8.44 3.41 -9.04
C TYR A 577 7.54 2.61 -9.99
N ARG A 578 6.64 1.78 -9.45
CA ARG A 578 5.72 0.97 -10.26
C ARG A 578 4.71 1.84 -11.01
N GLY A 579 4.19 2.88 -10.36
CA GLY A 579 3.26 3.83 -10.97
C GLY A 579 3.89 4.60 -12.13
N VAL A 580 5.11 5.12 -11.92
CA VAL A 580 5.88 5.84 -12.94
C VAL A 580 6.26 4.90 -14.08
N THR A 581 6.77 3.70 -13.77
CA THR A 581 7.12 2.69 -14.79
C THR A 581 5.92 2.30 -15.63
N ARG A 582 4.75 2.08 -15.03
CA ARG A 582 3.50 1.82 -15.75
C ARG A 582 3.10 2.99 -16.64
N THR A 583 3.28 4.22 -16.17
CA THR A 583 2.97 5.44 -16.93
C THR A 583 3.90 5.59 -18.13
N LEU A 584 5.21 5.41 -17.93
CA LEU A 584 6.22 5.44 -19.00
C LEU A 584 5.93 4.36 -20.04
N TYR A 585 5.59 3.14 -19.62
CA TYR A 585 5.20 2.08 -20.54
C TYR A 585 3.84 2.36 -21.21
N GLY A 586 2.88 2.97 -20.51
CA GLY A 586 1.59 3.34 -21.09
C GLY A 586 1.71 4.41 -22.19
N GLN A 587 2.56 5.41 -21.97
CA GLN A 587 2.76 6.54 -22.88
C GLN A 587 3.69 6.21 -24.06
N GLY A 588 4.60 5.23 -23.93
CA GLY A 588 5.50 4.81 -24.99
C GLY A 588 6.97 4.81 -24.60
N THR A 589 7.42 5.79 -23.80
CA THR A 589 8.82 5.97 -23.39
C THR A 589 9.43 4.71 -22.75
N GLY A 590 8.66 3.97 -21.94
CA GLY A 590 9.14 2.76 -21.26
C GLY A 590 9.41 1.55 -22.16
N ARG A 591 9.32 1.70 -23.49
CA ARG A 591 9.67 0.67 -24.48
C ARG A 591 11.09 0.82 -25.04
N PHE A 592 11.74 1.97 -24.82
CA PHE A 592 13.10 2.23 -25.28
C PHE A 592 14.12 1.82 -24.21
N SER A 593 15.35 1.52 -24.62
CA SER A 593 16.45 1.23 -23.71
C SER A 593 16.95 2.51 -23.02
N SER A 594 17.66 2.37 -21.89
CA SER A 594 18.26 3.52 -21.20
C SER A 594 19.26 4.27 -22.09
N GLU A 595 19.96 3.59 -23.01
CA GLU A 595 20.87 4.18 -23.98
C GLU A 595 20.12 5.02 -25.03
N GLU A 596 19.04 4.48 -25.61
CA GLU A 596 18.19 5.21 -26.57
C GLU A 596 17.58 6.46 -25.91
N LEU A 597 17.11 6.32 -24.67
CA LEU A 597 16.57 7.45 -23.90
C LEU A 597 17.63 8.50 -23.60
N ALA A 598 18.87 8.12 -23.35
CA ALA A 598 19.98 9.06 -23.14
C ALA A 598 20.31 9.84 -24.43
N GLU A 599 20.26 9.18 -25.59
CA GLU A 599 20.42 9.84 -26.90
C GLU A 599 19.28 10.82 -27.17
N PHE A 600 18.02 10.42 -26.94
CA PHE A 600 16.88 11.33 -27.10
C PHE A 600 16.94 12.54 -26.17
N ARG A 601 17.40 12.38 -24.91
CA ARG A 601 17.66 13.52 -24.01
C ARG A 601 18.69 14.48 -24.61
N ARG A 602 19.79 13.94 -25.14
CA ARG A 602 20.85 14.74 -25.76
C ARG A 602 20.35 15.50 -26.98
N ASP A 603 19.59 14.86 -27.85
CA ASP A 603 19.03 15.48 -29.06
C ASP A 603 18.09 16.64 -28.72
N VAL A 604 17.19 16.45 -27.76
CA VAL A 604 16.28 17.53 -27.32
C VAL A 604 17.07 18.72 -26.79
N TRP A 605 18.05 18.50 -25.91
CA TRP A 605 18.88 19.59 -25.39
C TRP A 605 19.76 20.23 -26.47
N GLY A 606 20.21 19.47 -27.46
CA GLY A 606 20.91 19.98 -28.63
C GLY A 606 20.06 20.97 -29.45
N HIS A 607 18.78 20.64 -29.68
CA HIS A 607 17.84 21.54 -30.35
C HIS A 607 17.57 22.81 -29.54
N VAL A 608 17.34 22.69 -28.23
CA VAL A 608 17.16 23.88 -27.35
C VAL A 608 18.42 24.74 -27.33
N ASN A 609 19.60 24.13 -27.25
CA ASN A 609 20.86 24.84 -27.29
C ASN A 609 21.05 25.59 -28.62
N ALA A 610 20.68 25.00 -29.76
CA ALA A 610 20.76 25.66 -31.05
C ALA A 610 19.87 26.91 -31.10
N LEU A 611 18.61 26.80 -30.64
CA LEU A 611 17.67 27.94 -30.56
C LEU A 611 18.20 29.05 -29.64
N LEU A 612 18.68 28.69 -28.45
CA LEU A 612 19.23 29.67 -27.52
C LEU A 612 20.55 30.28 -27.99
N SER A 613 21.36 29.53 -28.76
CA SER A 613 22.61 30.05 -29.32
C SER A 613 22.34 31.13 -30.37
N GLU A 614 21.34 30.91 -31.22
CA GLU A 614 20.92 31.89 -32.24
C GLU A 614 20.38 33.17 -31.59
N THR A 615 19.45 33.03 -30.64
CA THR A 615 18.84 34.18 -29.96
C THR A 615 19.83 34.94 -29.06
N ARG A 616 20.81 34.24 -28.47
CA ARG A 616 21.90 34.86 -27.69
C ARG A 616 22.74 35.82 -28.51
N LEU A 617 22.95 35.57 -29.81
CA LEU A 617 23.71 36.48 -30.69
C LEU A 617 23.01 37.83 -30.87
N THR A 618 21.68 37.82 -30.78
CA THR A 618 20.84 39.01 -30.91
C THR A 618 20.47 39.66 -29.57
N ALA A 619 21.00 39.13 -28.46
CA ALA A 619 20.69 39.63 -27.13
C ALA A 619 21.22 41.07 -26.94
N PRO A 620 20.40 42.01 -26.44
CA PRO A 620 20.79 43.42 -26.31
C PRO A 620 21.85 43.68 -25.24
N SER A 621 22.07 42.73 -24.32
CA SER A 621 23.04 42.85 -23.23
C SER A 621 23.62 41.49 -22.85
N LEU A 622 24.82 41.50 -22.26
CA LEU A 622 25.48 40.33 -21.69
C LEU A 622 24.98 40.00 -20.27
N GLN A 623 24.17 40.88 -19.65
CA GLN A 623 23.73 40.73 -18.26
C GLN A 623 22.22 40.53 -18.11
N THR A 624 21.42 40.99 -19.08
CA THR A 624 19.95 40.83 -19.02
C THR A 624 19.51 39.50 -19.64
N PRO A 625 18.37 38.96 -19.20
CA PRO A 625 17.72 37.84 -19.88
C PRO A 625 17.56 38.08 -21.38
N PHE A 626 17.63 36.99 -22.14
CA PHE A 626 17.26 36.92 -23.54
C PHE A 626 16.26 35.76 -23.67
N TRP A 627 15.43 35.78 -24.72
CA TRP A 627 14.26 34.91 -24.80
C TRP A 627 14.36 33.93 -25.96
N VAL A 628 13.77 32.74 -25.80
CA VAL A 628 13.92 31.59 -26.71
C VAL A 628 13.41 31.87 -28.13
N LEU A 629 12.49 32.83 -28.28
CA LEU A 629 11.99 33.30 -29.58
C LEU A 629 12.64 34.62 -30.05
N GLY A 630 13.66 35.12 -29.33
CA GLY A 630 14.40 36.34 -29.70
C GLY A 630 13.62 37.66 -29.54
N GLY A 631 12.46 37.64 -28.89
CA GLY A 631 11.64 38.83 -28.61
C GLY A 631 12.25 39.75 -27.55
N ARG A 632 11.55 40.85 -27.22
CA ARG A 632 11.91 41.74 -26.09
C ARG A 632 11.39 41.25 -24.74
N ASN A 633 10.31 40.47 -24.75
CA ASN A 633 9.60 39.97 -23.57
C ASN A 633 9.59 38.43 -23.58
N PRO A 634 9.44 37.78 -22.40
CA PRO A 634 9.32 36.33 -22.31
C PRO A 634 8.00 35.84 -22.93
N SER A 635 8.04 34.59 -23.39
CA SER A 635 6.89 33.79 -23.83
C SER A 635 6.58 32.65 -22.85
N GLU A 636 5.50 31.91 -23.07
CA GLU A 636 5.20 30.70 -22.28
C GLU A 636 6.29 29.61 -22.43
N ALA A 637 6.94 29.57 -23.60
CA ALA A 637 8.08 28.70 -23.87
C ALA A 637 9.27 29.07 -22.99
N ASP A 638 9.52 30.35 -22.69
CA ASP A 638 10.62 30.76 -21.80
C ASP A 638 10.41 30.23 -20.37
N ALA A 639 9.18 30.30 -19.85
CA ALA A 639 8.86 29.75 -18.54
C ALA A 639 9.12 28.23 -18.49
N THR A 640 8.83 27.55 -19.60
CA THR A 640 9.02 26.10 -19.73
C THR A 640 10.50 25.75 -19.86
N VAL A 641 11.24 26.39 -20.77
CA VAL A 641 12.68 26.19 -20.99
C VAL A 641 13.45 26.44 -19.69
N PHE A 642 13.18 27.57 -19.02
CA PHE A 642 13.81 27.87 -17.74
C PHE A 642 13.49 26.82 -16.67
N GLY A 643 12.21 26.44 -16.52
CA GLY A 643 11.79 25.43 -15.53
C GLY A 643 12.48 24.08 -15.71
N PHE A 644 12.67 23.63 -16.96
CA PHE A 644 13.38 22.39 -17.29
C PHE A 644 14.89 22.49 -17.09
N ILE A 645 15.52 23.61 -17.43
CA ILE A 645 16.96 23.83 -17.18
C ILE A 645 17.24 23.86 -15.68
N ALA A 646 16.50 24.67 -14.92
CA ALA A 646 16.67 24.80 -13.46
C ALA A 646 16.43 23.46 -12.74
N SER A 647 15.38 22.72 -13.13
CA SER A 647 15.11 21.37 -12.61
C SER A 647 16.24 20.38 -12.94
N GLY A 648 16.77 20.41 -14.16
CA GLY A 648 17.88 19.54 -14.55
C GLY A 648 19.18 19.86 -13.81
N LEU A 649 19.46 21.13 -13.52
CA LEU A 649 20.66 21.54 -12.78
C LEU A 649 20.54 21.26 -11.27
N GLY A 650 19.35 21.42 -10.69
CA GLY A 650 19.08 21.27 -9.26
C GLY A 650 18.65 19.87 -8.79
N CYS A 651 18.27 18.97 -9.70
CA CYS A 651 17.84 17.61 -9.33
C CYS A 651 19.05 16.66 -9.17
N ALA A 652 19.34 16.23 -7.95
CA ALA A 652 20.42 15.29 -7.68
C ALA A 652 20.20 13.90 -8.33
N ALA A 653 18.95 13.53 -8.59
CA ALA A 653 18.58 12.29 -9.27
C ALA A 653 18.58 12.38 -10.81
N ALA A 654 19.15 13.45 -11.39
CA ALA A 654 19.24 13.62 -12.84
C ALA A 654 20.68 13.96 -13.30
N PRO A 655 21.69 13.12 -13.00
CA PRO A 655 23.08 13.41 -13.28
C PRO A 655 23.40 13.51 -14.78
N ASP A 656 22.75 12.73 -15.65
CA ASP A 656 22.96 12.78 -17.10
C ASP A 656 22.40 14.07 -17.68
N SER A 657 21.16 14.40 -17.31
CA SER A 657 20.54 15.67 -17.71
C SER A 657 21.38 16.86 -17.24
N LYS A 658 21.87 16.83 -15.99
CA LYS A 658 22.77 17.87 -15.46
C LYS A 658 24.06 17.96 -16.26
N GLY A 659 24.67 16.82 -16.62
CA GLY A 659 25.86 16.75 -17.45
C GLY A 659 25.64 17.33 -18.85
N ILE A 660 24.55 16.96 -19.53
CA ILE A 660 24.19 17.48 -20.86
C ILE A 660 23.99 19.00 -20.80
N ILE A 661 23.21 19.49 -19.83
CA ILE A 661 22.93 20.93 -19.69
C ILE A 661 24.22 21.71 -19.41
N LYS A 662 25.07 21.24 -18.49
CA LYS A 662 26.37 21.87 -18.21
C LYS A 662 27.32 21.82 -19.41
N GLY A 663 27.20 20.80 -20.26
CA GLY A 663 27.93 20.66 -21.53
C GLY A 663 27.56 21.73 -22.57
N TYR A 664 26.43 22.43 -22.40
CA TYR A 664 25.99 23.52 -23.25
C TYR A 664 26.03 24.86 -22.49
N PRO A 665 27.14 25.65 -22.58
CA PRO A 665 27.29 26.89 -21.83
C PRO A 665 26.18 27.92 -22.05
N VAL A 666 25.51 27.87 -23.21
CA VAL A 666 24.40 28.77 -23.54
C VAL A 666 23.16 28.47 -22.69
N LEU A 667 22.85 27.20 -22.41
CA LEU A 667 21.72 26.82 -21.56
C LEU A 667 21.94 27.32 -20.12
N VAL A 668 23.17 27.17 -19.61
CA VAL A 668 23.54 27.62 -18.27
C VAL A 668 23.51 29.15 -18.18
N ASP A 669 24.02 29.86 -19.18
CA ASP A 669 23.97 31.33 -19.24
C ASP A 669 22.53 31.85 -19.29
N TYR A 670 21.68 31.24 -20.13
CA TYR A 670 20.26 31.58 -20.21
C TYR A 670 19.57 31.47 -18.84
N ALA A 671 19.71 30.34 -18.16
CA ALA A 671 19.11 30.16 -16.84
C ALA A 671 19.73 31.07 -15.77
N LYS A 672 21.04 31.34 -15.82
CA LYS A 672 21.70 32.26 -14.88
C LYS A 672 21.14 33.67 -14.97
N ARG A 673 20.91 34.18 -16.18
CA ARG A 673 20.38 35.54 -16.37
C ARG A 673 18.94 35.67 -15.89
N ILE A 674 18.10 34.67 -16.15
CA ILE A 674 16.72 34.64 -15.63
C ILE A 674 16.74 34.55 -14.10
N HIS A 675 17.59 33.70 -13.53
CA HIS A 675 17.77 33.59 -12.09
C HIS A 675 18.13 34.95 -11.46
N ASN A 676 19.14 35.63 -11.99
CA ASN A 676 19.62 36.91 -11.42
C ASN A 676 18.57 38.03 -11.43
N VAL A 677 17.56 37.94 -12.30
CA VAL A 677 16.51 38.98 -12.40
C VAL A 677 15.25 38.58 -11.65
N TYR A 678 14.80 37.33 -11.80
CA TYR A 678 13.50 36.90 -11.31
C TYR A 678 13.56 36.06 -10.04
N PHE A 679 14.72 35.49 -9.69
CA PHE A 679 14.90 34.55 -8.59
C PHE A 679 16.16 34.87 -7.78
N GLU A 680 16.52 36.15 -7.65
CA GLU A 680 17.66 36.58 -6.82
C GLU A 680 17.50 36.16 -5.35
N ASP A 681 16.26 35.92 -4.93
CA ASP A 681 15.91 35.42 -3.62
C ASP A 681 16.25 33.94 -3.43
N TYR A 682 16.51 33.16 -4.50
CA TYR A 682 16.74 31.71 -4.44
C TYR A 682 18.23 31.36 -4.44
N ALA A 683 18.60 30.27 -3.75
CA ALA A 683 19.93 29.67 -3.92
C ALA A 683 20.11 29.14 -5.35
N ARG A 684 21.22 29.49 -6.00
CA ARG A 684 21.54 29.02 -7.35
C ARG A 684 22.09 27.59 -7.28
N TRP A 685 21.73 26.76 -8.26
CA TRP A 685 22.13 25.35 -8.42
C TRP A 685 23.65 25.07 -8.57
N ASP A 686 24.51 26.09 -8.43
CA ASP A 686 25.97 26.03 -8.56
C ASP A 686 26.71 26.07 -7.21
N GLU A 687 26.01 26.19 -6.07
CA GLU A 687 26.65 26.43 -4.75
C GLU A 687 27.10 25.19 -3.96
N ASP A 688 26.77 23.98 -4.42
CA ASP A 688 27.35 22.74 -3.88
C ASP A 688 28.29 22.11 -4.92
N ALA A 689 29.58 22.40 -4.78
CA ALA A 689 30.70 21.66 -5.38
C ALA A 689 31.59 21.10 -4.27
#